data_AF-A0A7S1J6C3-F1
#
_entry.id   AF-A0A7S1J6C3-F1
#
_cell.length_a   1.000
_cell.length_b   1.000
_cell.length_c   1.000
_cell.angle_alpha   90.00
_cell.angle_beta   90.00
_cell.angle_gamma   90.00
#
_symmetry.space_group_name_H-M   'P 1'
#
loop_
_entity.id
_entity.type
_entity.pdbx_description
1 polymer ?
#
loop_
_entity_poly.entity_id
_entity_poly.type
_entity_poly.pdbx_seq_one_letter_code
_entity_poly.pdbx_strand_id
1 'polypeptide(L)'
;MALDFTESQETANRGLRWRLPLHLLDAVFYCTGSVGPAVTSLRDSREATAVLEKLKEVMGEGIASKALQLSPHLVLLSHSFYEKAMRPLMARWAVLWLRSNKLTGISDEQALRYMLQGHIDDGTSRRLSDENLKMLNLCRQWLVTLLPFILSKVDRVGYGLLTAEDMERLIQAEGHLSESRKLLSVPFLGKDVPSRQSEWSHPDCRIGLSILAYRYEGLRETDFVQVMRVLYDMLDMEQGPYLKRKACRLWIRFVSLAGGRVRGVGSERGGDKDEVQPDSEYDNIWPLELVDRSDPDQMQLLYRMLRLLPHLIVYYLHEHVFPKTMTHSGMQLSASGQDLGGDIMFPLRLGFSGTPNDNLPEEFGGCHFEKGDDGKVMYLLTSPSVVTYQVSPDDWSPTSILDTVANANPQYHALIDTGALITGMSNYDVAQYLLLNGLPGMGGVVFLDAEDRQMILVRDGWRVLKLTQCGIPLDQRFAFYDQVHTTGMDIKHTPNGEALLTLSKDMTFRDYAQGAFRMRGIGQGQRITLLIVPEVVKLIHTQVAAGAGMPQLQRQQQLLELPPAQQKEQMLRDICAWLVINSMRADNVQLNLLCEQSLGNVWRKKAFRHIVGHCDHVGTEQSDPMLEQCIDIFRERIAHNVENMVPQAIPYQEKMARSIQAHSYLLQDPKDLAVAQRILAKITSV
;
A
#
# COMPACT_ATOMS: atom_id res chain seq x y z
N MET A 1 4.61 -21.96 13.23
CA MET A 1 4.41 -22.87 12.08
C MET A 1 4.88 -22.16 10.82
N ALA A 2 5.50 -22.88 9.88
CA ALA A 2 5.80 -22.33 8.56
C ALA A 2 4.49 -22.11 7.77
N LEU A 3 4.47 -21.14 6.86
CA LEU A 3 3.34 -21.01 5.92
C LEU A 3 3.28 -22.23 5.00
N ASP A 4 2.07 -22.61 4.61
CA ASP A 4 1.87 -23.57 3.51
C ASP A 4 2.73 -23.17 2.30
N PHE A 5 3.30 -24.17 1.62
CA PHE A 5 4.18 -23.96 0.46
C PHE A 5 5.53 -23.26 0.74
N THR A 6 5.95 -23.18 2.01
CA THR A 6 7.34 -22.87 2.37
C THR A 6 8.29 -23.97 1.89
N GLU A 7 7.90 -25.23 2.07
CA GLU A 7 8.53 -26.41 1.45
C GLU A 7 7.42 -27.27 0.82
N SER A 8 7.58 -27.60 -0.47
CA SER A 8 6.69 -28.52 -1.20
C SER A 8 7.02 -29.96 -0.81
N GLN A 9 5.99 -30.71 -0.39
CA GLN A 9 6.16 -32.12 -0.05
C GLN A 9 6.20 -33.01 -1.30
N GLU A 10 5.55 -32.62 -2.40
CA GLU A 10 5.52 -33.42 -3.63
C GLU A 10 6.70 -33.16 -4.57
N THR A 11 7.22 -31.92 -4.61
CA THR A 11 8.23 -31.52 -5.62
C THR A 11 9.58 -31.13 -5.04
N ALA A 12 9.72 -31.10 -3.71
CA ALA A 12 10.89 -30.55 -2.99
C ALA A 12 11.22 -29.07 -3.34
N ASN A 13 10.33 -28.39 -4.09
CA ASN A 13 10.44 -26.97 -4.36
C ASN A 13 10.28 -26.19 -3.05
N ARG A 14 11.12 -25.17 -2.87
CA ARG A 14 10.99 -24.23 -1.75
C ARG A 14 10.25 -22.97 -2.18
N GLY A 15 9.46 -22.42 -1.25
CA GLY A 15 8.90 -21.08 -1.36
C GLY A 15 7.85 -20.88 -2.45
N LEU A 16 7.07 -21.91 -2.81
CA LEU A 16 6.02 -21.75 -3.84
C LEU A 16 5.03 -20.62 -3.49
N ARG A 17 4.79 -20.38 -2.18
CA ARG A 17 3.92 -19.30 -1.69
C ARG A 17 4.35 -17.91 -2.15
N TRP A 18 5.65 -17.61 -2.13
CA TRP A 18 6.19 -16.31 -2.56
C TRP A 18 6.75 -16.32 -3.99
N ARG A 19 7.02 -17.49 -4.58
CA ARG A 19 7.43 -17.59 -5.99
C ARG A 19 6.32 -17.25 -6.97
N LEU A 20 5.06 -17.55 -6.64
CA LEU A 20 3.92 -17.15 -7.48
C LEU A 20 3.80 -15.62 -7.61
N PRO A 21 3.71 -14.82 -6.53
CA PRO A 21 3.61 -13.38 -6.67
C PRO A 21 4.84 -12.74 -7.30
N LEU A 22 6.05 -13.29 -7.06
CA LEU A 22 7.25 -12.89 -7.78
C LEU A 22 7.08 -13.05 -9.30
N HIS A 23 6.54 -14.19 -9.75
CA HIS A 23 6.25 -14.45 -11.16
C HIS A 23 5.17 -13.51 -11.72
N LEU A 24 4.05 -13.32 -11.01
CA LEU A 24 2.96 -12.45 -11.45
C LEU A 24 3.39 -10.99 -11.57
N LEU A 25 4.11 -10.47 -10.57
CA LEU A 25 4.57 -9.09 -10.57
C LEU A 25 5.67 -8.84 -11.61
N ASP A 26 6.48 -9.85 -11.95
CA ASP A 26 7.51 -9.71 -13.00
C ASP A 26 6.92 -9.30 -14.36
N ALA A 27 5.73 -9.80 -14.70
CA ALA A 27 5.02 -9.39 -15.91
C ALA A 27 4.61 -7.91 -15.87
N VAL A 28 4.19 -7.41 -14.70
CA VAL A 28 3.83 -6.00 -14.51
C VAL A 28 5.06 -5.10 -14.69
N PHE A 29 6.17 -5.46 -14.04
CA PHE A 29 7.42 -4.71 -14.17
C PHE A 29 7.96 -4.73 -15.61
N TYR A 30 7.89 -5.88 -16.29
CA TYR A 30 8.22 -6.01 -17.71
C TYR A 30 7.49 -4.98 -18.58
N CYS A 31 6.17 -4.85 -18.39
CA CYS A 31 5.34 -3.96 -19.20
C CYS A 31 5.63 -2.48 -18.94
N THR A 32 6.00 -2.11 -17.72
CA THR A 32 6.30 -0.71 -17.33
C THR A 32 7.69 -0.22 -17.72
N GLY A 33 8.59 -1.12 -18.14
CA GLY A 33 9.99 -0.76 -18.43
C GLY A 33 10.84 -0.44 -17.20
N SER A 34 10.26 -0.53 -15.99
CA SER A 34 10.97 -0.36 -14.72
C SER A 34 11.96 -1.49 -14.50
N VAL A 35 13.25 -1.12 -14.41
CA VAL A 35 14.42 -1.93 -14.01
C VAL A 35 14.22 -3.43 -14.27
N GLY A 36 14.34 -3.88 -15.53
CA GLY A 36 14.48 -5.28 -15.99
C GLY A 36 13.50 -6.36 -15.46
N PRO A 37 13.27 -7.46 -16.20
CA PRO A 37 12.65 -8.65 -15.60
C PRO A 37 13.61 -9.24 -14.55
N ALA A 38 13.08 -9.89 -13.52
CA ALA A 38 13.87 -10.49 -12.46
C ALA A 38 13.97 -12.02 -12.57
N VAL A 39 12.95 -12.72 -13.11
CA VAL A 39 12.79 -14.16 -12.79
C VAL A 39 12.41 -15.05 -13.97
N THR A 40 12.10 -14.52 -15.14
CA THR A 40 11.52 -15.38 -16.18
C THR A 40 12.57 -16.04 -17.06
N SER A 41 13.07 -17.20 -16.60
CA SER A 41 13.73 -18.22 -17.47
C SER A 41 12.83 -18.71 -18.62
N LEU A 42 11.55 -18.30 -18.59
CA LEU A 42 10.54 -18.55 -19.60
C LEU A 42 10.55 -17.52 -20.74
N ARG A 43 11.36 -16.46 -20.69
CA ARG A 43 11.44 -15.46 -21.79
C ARG A 43 11.82 -16.06 -23.14
N ASP A 44 12.56 -17.16 -23.14
CA ASP A 44 12.91 -17.87 -24.38
C ASP A 44 11.71 -18.63 -24.97
N SER A 45 10.62 -18.77 -24.22
CA SER A 45 9.37 -19.31 -24.74
C SER A 45 8.63 -18.27 -25.57
N ARG A 46 8.33 -18.61 -26.83
CA ARG A 46 7.50 -17.79 -27.72
C ARG A 46 6.13 -17.48 -27.10
N GLU A 47 5.57 -18.41 -26.34
CA GLU A 47 4.27 -18.24 -25.66
C GLU A 47 4.36 -17.18 -24.56
N ALA A 48 5.41 -17.22 -23.73
CA ALA A 48 5.64 -16.25 -22.67
C ALA A 48 5.78 -14.83 -23.23
N THR A 49 6.60 -14.66 -24.26
CA THR A 49 6.81 -13.37 -24.94
C THR A 49 5.52 -12.86 -25.56
N ALA A 50 4.73 -13.72 -26.21
CA ALA A 50 3.43 -13.32 -26.76
C ALA A 50 2.44 -12.82 -25.70
N VAL A 51 2.40 -13.47 -24.52
CA VAL A 51 1.54 -13.01 -23.41
C VAL A 51 2.01 -11.66 -22.86
N LEU A 52 3.33 -11.49 -22.68
CA LEU A 52 3.92 -10.26 -22.13
C LEU A 52 3.75 -9.07 -23.08
N GLU A 53 3.98 -9.24 -24.38
CA GLU A 53 3.75 -8.18 -25.36
C GLU A 53 2.28 -7.78 -25.44
N LYS A 54 1.36 -8.76 -25.40
CA LYS A 54 -0.08 -8.43 -25.38
C LYS A 54 -0.49 -7.72 -24.10
N LEU A 55 0.08 -8.11 -22.95
CA LEU A 55 -0.16 -7.43 -21.68
C LEU A 55 0.39 -6.00 -21.71
N LYS A 56 1.55 -5.78 -22.32
CA LYS A 56 2.16 -4.45 -22.49
C LYS A 56 1.28 -3.52 -23.33
N GLU A 57 0.74 -4.02 -24.43
CA GLU A 57 -0.23 -3.30 -25.27
C GLU A 57 -1.47 -2.90 -24.46
N VAL A 58 -2.10 -3.87 -23.77
CA VAL A 58 -3.28 -3.62 -22.93
C VAL A 58 -2.96 -2.61 -21.82
N MET A 59 -1.83 -2.72 -21.14
CA MET A 59 -1.43 -1.75 -20.12
C MET A 59 -1.20 -0.36 -20.71
N GLY A 60 -0.65 -0.26 -21.92
CA GLY A 60 -0.54 1.00 -22.67
C GLY A 60 -1.91 1.65 -22.92
N GLU A 61 -2.92 0.87 -23.34
CA GLU A 61 -4.30 1.33 -23.45
C GLU A 61 -4.89 1.74 -22.08
N GLY A 62 -4.54 1.02 -21.03
CA GLY A 62 -4.91 1.34 -19.65
C GLY A 62 -4.36 2.70 -19.20
N ILE A 63 -3.11 3.01 -19.55
CA ILE A 63 -2.46 4.29 -19.24
C ILE A 63 -3.10 5.41 -20.07
N ALA A 64 -3.22 5.22 -21.38
CA ALA A 64 -3.83 6.21 -22.28
C ALA A 64 -5.29 6.52 -21.89
N SER A 65 -6.02 5.50 -21.47
CA SER A 65 -7.39 5.66 -20.99
C SER A 65 -7.46 6.09 -19.52
N LYS A 66 -6.35 6.28 -18.78
CA LYS A 66 -6.35 6.63 -17.35
C LYS A 66 -7.03 5.60 -16.43
N ALA A 67 -7.02 4.33 -16.83
CA ALA A 67 -7.35 3.19 -15.96
C ALA A 67 -6.14 2.74 -15.12
N LEU A 68 -4.94 3.11 -15.56
CA LEU A 68 -3.66 2.94 -14.88
C LEU A 68 -2.96 4.31 -14.79
N GLN A 69 -2.24 4.54 -13.70
CA GLN A 69 -1.38 5.71 -13.48
C GLN A 69 0.08 5.25 -13.49
N LEU A 70 1.01 6.05 -14.03
CA LEU A 70 2.46 5.70 -14.08
C LEU A 70 3.33 6.44 -13.05
N SER A 71 2.89 7.61 -12.59
CA SER A 71 3.64 8.47 -11.68
C SER A 71 3.02 8.41 -10.28
N PRO A 72 3.77 8.16 -9.19
CA PRO A 72 5.22 7.95 -9.15
C PRO A 72 5.67 6.56 -9.61
N HIS A 73 4.74 5.60 -9.65
CA HIS A 73 4.93 4.27 -10.22
C HIS A 73 3.58 3.77 -10.76
N LEU A 74 3.54 2.55 -11.29
CA LEU A 74 2.31 1.95 -11.78
C LEU A 74 1.28 1.78 -10.64
N VAL A 75 0.10 2.36 -10.82
CA VAL A 75 -1.04 2.20 -9.90
C VAL A 75 -2.31 1.86 -10.68
N LEU A 76 -3.04 0.84 -10.23
CA LEU A 76 -4.33 0.45 -10.77
C LEU A 76 -5.44 1.37 -10.23
N LEU A 77 -6.16 2.04 -11.14
CA LEU A 77 -7.26 2.95 -10.81
C LEU A 77 -8.64 2.35 -11.09
N SER A 78 -8.74 1.47 -12.09
CA SER A 78 -10.01 0.87 -12.51
C SER A 78 -10.02 -0.64 -12.33
N HIS A 79 -10.75 -1.10 -11.31
CA HIS A 79 -10.97 -2.53 -11.09
C HIS A 79 -11.65 -3.20 -12.30
N SER A 80 -12.60 -2.52 -12.93
CA SER A 80 -13.30 -3.01 -14.13
C SER A 80 -12.34 -3.24 -15.30
N PHE A 81 -11.36 -2.35 -15.49
CA PHE A 81 -10.32 -2.52 -16.50
C PHE A 81 -9.44 -3.74 -16.20
N TYR A 82 -8.99 -3.90 -14.95
CA TYR A 82 -8.22 -5.08 -14.56
C TYR A 82 -8.99 -6.37 -14.83
N GLU A 83 -10.25 -6.45 -14.40
CA GLU A 83 -11.10 -7.62 -14.53
C GLU A 83 -11.33 -8.05 -15.98
N LYS A 84 -11.54 -7.08 -16.88
CA LYS A 84 -11.90 -7.32 -18.28
C LYS A 84 -10.68 -7.49 -19.19
N ALA A 85 -9.62 -6.72 -18.96
CA ALA A 85 -8.50 -6.62 -19.89
C ALA A 85 -7.22 -7.28 -19.34
N MET A 86 -6.83 -7.01 -18.10
CA MET A 86 -5.57 -7.53 -17.54
C MET A 86 -5.68 -8.96 -17.02
N ARG A 87 -6.71 -9.27 -16.23
CA ARG A 87 -6.87 -10.55 -15.53
C ARG A 87 -6.83 -11.75 -16.48
N PRO A 88 -7.47 -11.75 -17.66
CA PRO A 88 -7.35 -12.88 -18.60
C PRO A 88 -5.91 -13.15 -19.04
N LEU A 89 -5.10 -12.10 -19.25
CA LEU A 89 -3.69 -12.22 -19.63
C LEU A 89 -2.82 -12.64 -18.44
N MET A 90 -3.08 -12.09 -17.25
CA MET A 90 -2.43 -12.51 -16.01
C MET A 90 -2.72 -13.97 -15.67
N ALA A 91 -3.92 -14.46 -15.97
CA ALA A 91 -4.28 -15.87 -15.77
C ALA A 91 -3.53 -16.79 -16.74
N ARG A 92 -3.37 -16.40 -18.02
CA ARG A 92 -2.50 -17.13 -18.97
C ARG A 92 -1.05 -17.13 -18.50
N TRP A 93 -0.58 -16.02 -17.96
CA TRP A 93 0.75 -15.91 -17.36
C TRP A 93 0.92 -16.84 -16.15
N ALA A 94 -0.10 -16.98 -15.30
CA ALA A 94 -0.12 -17.91 -14.18
C ALA A 94 -0.10 -19.39 -14.63
N VAL A 95 -0.73 -19.74 -15.76
CA VAL A 95 -0.66 -21.10 -16.33
C VAL A 95 0.78 -21.52 -16.62
N LEU A 96 1.63 -20.62 -17.13
CA LEU A 96 3.04 -20.93 -17.37
C LEU A 96 3.78 -21.26 -16.08
N TRP A 97 3.46 -20.56 -14.99
CA TRP A 97 4.01 -20.87 -13.67
C TRP A 97 3.53 -22.23 -13.16
N LEU A 98 2.23 -22.51 -13.26
CA LEU A 98 1.65 -23.81 -12.87
C LEU A 98 2.30 -24.97 -13.64
N ARG A 99 2.51 -24.80 -14.95
CA ARG A 99 3.21 -25.78 -15.80
C ARG A 99 4.65 -26.00 -15.34
N SER A 100 5.38 -24.93 -15.04
CA SER A 100 6.76 -25.01 -14.55
C SER A 100 6.89 -25.68 -13.17
N ASN A 101 5.80 -25.69 -12.38
CA ASN A 101 5.74 -26.32 -11.07
C ASN A 101 4.95 -27.65 -11.07
N LYS A 102 4.88 -28.31 -12.24
CA LYS A 102 4.34 -29.67 -12.41
C LYS A 102 2.86 -29.84 -12.04
N LEU A 103 2.01 -28.85 -12.37
CA LEU A 103 0.56 -29.06 -12.33
C LEU A 103 0.16 -30.25 -13.23
N THR A 104 -0.50 -31.26 -12.65
CA THR A 104 -0.97 -32.45 -13.35
C THR A 104 -2.44 -32.75 -13.01
N GLY A 105 -3.12 -33.56 -13.83
CA GLY A 105 -4.53 -33.94 -13.60
C GLY A 105 -5.57 -32.96 -14.14
N ILE A 106 -5.15 -31.85 -14.76
CA ILE A 106 -6.00 -30.82 -15.36
C ILE A 106 -5.34 -30.24 -16.61
N SER A 107 -6.13 -29.86 -17.63
CA SER A 107 -5.60 -29.16 -18.81
C SER A 107 -5.40 -27.66 -18.56
N ASP A 108 -4.53 -27.02 -19.34
CA ASP A 108 -4.30 -25.57 -19.27
C ASP A 108 -5.61 -24.77 -19.46
N GLU A 109 -6.51 -25.24 -20.33
CA GLU A 109 -7.81 -24.60 -20.57
C GLU A 109 -8.73 -24.71 -19.34
N GLN A 110 -8.76 -25.88 -18.69
CA GLN A 110 -9.53 -26.09 -17.47
C GLN A 110 -8.96 -25.27 -16.31
N ALA A 111 -7.63 -25.23 -16.14
CA ALA A 111 -6.98 -24.41 -15.13
C ALA A 111 -7.26 -22.92 -15.34
N LEU A 112 -7.18 -22.43 -16.58
CA LEU A 112 -7.52 -21.06 -16.95
C LEU A 112 -8.99 -20.73 -16.62
N ARG A 113 -9.91 -21.63 -17.00
CA ARG A 113 -11.34 -21.49 -16.72
C ARG A 113 -11.60 -21.43 -15.21
N TYR A 114 -10.97 -22.30 -14.43
CA TYR A 114 -11.07 -22.31 -12.98
C TYR A 114 -10.56 -20.99 -12.36
N MET A 115 -9.39 -20.51 -12.77
CA MET A 115 -8.83 -19.26 -12.24
C MET A 115 -9.70 -18.03 -12.57
N LEU A 116 -10.40 -18.03 -13.71
CA LEU A 116 -11.25 -16.91 -14.12
C LEU A 116 -12.68 -16.99 -13.58
N GLN A 117 -13.25 -18.19 -13.46
CA GLN A 117 -14.68 -18.40 -13.16
C GLN A 117 -14.92 -19.03 -11.79
N GLY A 118 -13.91 -19.67 -11.19
CA GLY A 118 -14.01 -20.40 -9.92
C GLY A 118 -14.73 -21.74 -10.01
N HIS A 119 -15.07 -22.21 -11.22
CA HIS A 119 -15.75 -23.49 -11.43
C HIS A 119 -14.80 -24.54 -11.98
N ILE A 120 -14.81 -25.71 -11.35
CA ILE A 120 -14.16 -26.94 -11.79
C ILE A 120 -15.14 -28.08 -11.57
N ASP A 121 -15.23 -29.02 -12.50
CA ASP A 121 -16.11 -30.17 -12.36
C ASP A 121 -15.60 -31.14 -11.30
N ASP A 122 -16.51 -31.83 -10.61
CA ASP A 122 -16.18 -32.77 -9.52
C ASP A 122 -15.22 -33.88 -9.96
N GLY A 123 -15.32 -34.33 -11.21
CA GLY A 123 -14.44 -35.34 -11.78
C GLY A 123 -13.00 -34.86 -11.89
N THR A 124 -12.79 -33.63 -12.35
CA THR A 124 -11.47 -32.99 -12.42
C THR A 124 -10.94 -32.66 -11.03
N SER A 125 -11.77 -32.13 -10.14
CA SER A 125 -11.38 -31.83 -8.75
C SER A 125 -10.81 -33.07 -8.04
N ARG A 126 -11.46 -34.24 -8.18
CA ARG A 126 -11.00 -35.51 -7.58
C ARG A 126 -9.71 -36.08 -8.18
N ARG A 127 -9.29 -35.62 -9.37
CA ARG A 127 -8.04 -36.07 -10.02
C ARG A 127 -6.82 -35.26 -9.58
N LEU A 128 -7.03 -34.10 -8.96
CA LEU A 128 -5.96 -33.24 -8.50
C LEU A 128 -5.42 -33.73 -7.16
N SER A 129 -4.09 -33.64 -6.98
CA SER A 129 -3.51 -33.75 -5.64
C SER A 129 -3.86 -32.53 -4.79
N ASP A 130 -3.77 -32.67 -3.47
CA ASP A 130 -3.96 -31.57 -2.52
C ASP A 130 -3.05 -30.38 -2.85
N GLU A 131 -1.77 -30.62 -3.18
CA GLU A 131 -0.82 -29.58 -3.56
C GLU A 131 -1.22 -28.89 -4.88
N ASN A 132 -1.66 -29.63 -5.89
CA ASN A 132 -2.14 -29.06 -7.15
C ASN A 132 -3.39 -28.19 -6.97
N LEU A 133 -4.36 -28.65 -6.17
CA LEU A 133 -5.57 -27.89 -5.88
C LEU A 133 -5.28 -26.63 -5.05
N LYS A 134 -4.40 -26.73 -4.05
CA LYS A 134 -3.89 -25.58 -3.30
C LYS A 134 -3.17 -24.57 -4.21
N MET A 135 -2.36 -25.01 -5.17
CA MET A 135 -1.71 -24.11 -6.15
C MET A 135 -2.74 -23.38 -7.02
N LEU A 136 -3.77 -24.07 -7.52
CA LEU A 136 -4.85 -23.46 -8.29
C LEU A 136 -5.64 -22.43 -7.46
N ASN A 137 -5.98 -22.78 -6.22
CA ASN A 137 -6.66 -21.89 -5.27
C ASN A 137 -5.83 -20.64 -5.00
N LEU A 138 -4.52 -20.81 -4.80
CA LEU A 138 -3.60 -19.70 -4.59
C LEU A 138 -3.51 -18.78 -5.82
N CYS A 139 -3.35 -19.34 -7.02
CA CYS A 139 -3.36 -18.56 -8.26
C CYS A 139 -4.66 -17.76 -8.41
N ARG A 140 -5.81 -18.39 -8.16
CA ARG A 140 -7.10 -17.71 -8.23
C ARG A 140 -7.20 -16.59 -7.19
N GLN A 141 -6.81 -16.82 -5.94
CA GLN A 141 -6.82 -15.81 -4.89
C GLN A 141 -5.96 -14.59 -5.27
N TRP A 142 -4.78 -14.83 -5.82
CA TRP A 142 -3.92 -13.77 -6.33
C TRP A 142 -4.57 -12.98 -7.47
N LEU A 143 -5.10 -13.67 -8.47
CA LEU A 143 -5.67 -13.03 -9.66
C LEU A 143 -6.97 -12.27 -9.39
N VAL A 144 -7.81 -12.74 -8.47
CA VAL A 144 -9.13 -12.14 -8.21
C VAL A 144 -9.08 -11.07 -7.13
N THR A 145 -8.23 -11.24 -6.11
CA THR A 145 -8.28 -10.38 -4.91
C THR A 145 -6.97 -9.66 -4.65
N LEU A 146 -5.85 -10.39 -4.55
CA LEU A 146 -4.62 -9.80 -4.00
C LEU A 146 -3.91 -8.89 -5.00
N LEU A 147 -3.78 -9.31 -6.26
CA LEU A 147 -3.08 -8.56 -7.30
C LEU A 147 -3.75 -7.20 -7.58
N PRO A 148 -5.07 -7.09 -7.85
CA PRO A 148 -5.69 -5.79 -8.05
C PRO A 148 -5.65 -4.93 -6.77
N PHE A 149 -5.73 -5.54 -5.59
CA PHE A 149 -5.60 -4.82 -4.33
C PHE A 149 -4.22 -4.19 -4.17
N ILE A 150 -3.13 -4.95 -4.27
CA ILE A 150 -1.77 -4.40 -4.07
C ILE A 150 -1.38 -3.42 -5.17
N LEU A 151 -1.79 -3.65 -6.42
CA LEU A 151 -1.51 -2.72 -7.52
C LEU A 151 -2.26 -1.39 -7.38
N SER A 152 -3.32 -1.33 -6.57
CA SER A 152 -4.05 -0.09 -6.29
C SER A 152 -3.39 0.75 -5.18
N LYS A 153 -2.37 0.23 -4.50
CA LYS A 153 -1.67 0.94 -3.41
C LYS A 153 -0.50 1.75 -3.96
N VAL A 154 -0.22 2.87 -3.28
CA VAL A 154 0.91 3.75 -3.60
C VAL A 154 2.03 3.50 -2.60
N ASP A 155 3.22 3.22 -3.12
CA ASP A 155 4.46 3.04 -2.35
C ASP A 155 4.83 4.34 -1.63
N ARG A 156 5.42 4.22 -0.44
CA ARG A 156 5.70 5.32 0.50
C ARG A 156 4.49 6.15 0.95
N VAL A 157 3.26 5.75 0.60
CA VAL A 157 2.01 6.40 1.07
C VAL A 157 1.12 5.40 1.81
N GLY A 158 0.85 4.25 1.21
CA GLY A 158 0.07 3.17 1.84
C GLY A 158 0.92 2.03 2.41
N TYR A 159 2.13 1.87 1.89
CA TYR A 159 3.09 0.83 2.31
C TYR A 159 4.51 1.24 1.94
N GLY A 160 5.52 0.57 2.50
CA GLY A 160 6.93 0.75 2.13
C GLY A 160 7.87 0.04 3.10
N LEU A 161 9.18 0.14 2.88
CA LEU A 161 10.21 -0.33 3.80
C LEU A 161 10.54 0.73 4.85
N LEU A 162 10.90 0.29 6.05
CA LEU A 162 11.49 1.19 7.05
C LEU A 162 12.90 1.59 6.62
N THR A 163 13.18 2.89 6.65
CA THR A 163 14.55 3.42 6.50
C THR A 163 15.37 3.18 7.77
N ALA A 164 16.68 3.42 7.72
CA ALA A 164 17.53 3.35 8.91
C ALA A 164 17.06 4.33 10.01
N GLU A 165 16.69 5.54 9.62
CA GLU A 165 16.17 6.58 10.52
C GLU A 165 14.82 6.18 11.13
N ASP A 166 13.92 5.59 10.33
CA ASP A 166 12.64 5.09 10.85
C ASP A 166 12.86 4.00 11.89
N MET A 167 13.78 3.06 11.62
CA MET A 167 14.11 1.99 12.56
C MET A 167 14.68 2.54 13.86
N GLU A 168 15.60 3.49 13.79
CA GLU A 168 16.18 4.12 14.98
C GLU A 168 15.11 4.82 15.81
N ARG A 169 14.26 5.64 15.18
CA ARG A 169 13.17 6.36 15.84
C ARG A 169 12.17 5.41 16.52
N LEU A 170 11.79 4.33 15.83
CA LEU A 170 10.87 3.33 16.38
C LEU A 170 11.50 2.53 17.53
N ILE A 171 12.78 2.18 17.43
CA ILE A 171 13.49 1.49 18.53
C ILE A 171 13.60 2.40 19.75
N GLN A 172 13.87 3.70 19.56
CA GLN A 172 13.89 4.66 20.66
C GLN A 172 12.51 4.81 21.32
N ALA A 173 11.43 4.78 20.55
CA ALA A 173 10.06 4.92 21.07
C ALA A 173 9.51 3.65 21.75
N GLU A 174 9.75 2.47 21.16
CA GLU A 174 9.12 1.20 21.56
C GLU A 174 10.10 0.25 22.29
N GLY A 175 11.39 0.56 22.33
CA GLY A 175 12.44 -0.26 22.93
C GLY A 175 12.87 -1.47 22.09
N HIS A 176 12.04 -1.94 21.15
CA HIS A 176 12.37 -3.04 20.26
C HIS A 176 11.67 -2.93 18.89
N LEU A 177 12.19 -3.65 17.89
CA LEU A 177 11.58 -3.75 16.57
C LEU A 177 11.66 -5.19 16.07
N SER A 178 10.51 -5.76 15.68
CA SER A 178 10.41 -7.16 15.20
C SER A 178 11.26 -7.39 13.94
N GLU A 179 11.78 -8.60 13.75
CA GLU A 179 12.54 -8.95 12.53
C GLU A 179 11.65 -8.77 11.28
N SER A 180 10.38 -9.12 11.38
CA SER A 180 9.40 -8.93 10.29
C SER A 180 9.22 -7.46 9.91
N ARG A 181 9.19 -6.51 10.86
CA ARG A 181 9.16 -5.06 10.52
C ARG A 181 10.45 -4.56 9.92
N LYS A 182 11.60 -5.11 10.36
CA LYS A 182 12.90 -4.74 9.80
C LYS A 182 13.01 -5.16 8.33
N LEU A 183 12.49 -6.34 7.97
CA LEU A 183 12.75 -6.95 6.66
C LEU A 183 11.59 -6.86 5.65
N LEU A 184 10.35 -6.68 6.09
CA LEU A 184 9.17 -6.67 5.22
C LEU A 184 8.55 -5.27 5.11
N SER A 185 7.69 -5.09 4.10
CA SER A 185 6.92 -3.85 4.01
C SER A 185 5.98 -3.69 5.20
N VAL A 186 5.83 -2.45 5.64
CA VAL A 186 4.91 -2.05 6.70
C VAL A 186 3.82 -1.13 6.14
N PRO A 187 2.63 -1.05 6.77
CA PRO A 187 1.63 -0.05 6.42
C PRO A 187 2.13 1.37 6.73
N PHE A 188 1.76 2.32 5.88
CA PHE A 188 2.03 3.74 6.08
C PHE A 188 0.72 4.47 6.44
N LEU A 189 0.82 5.47 7.33
CA LEU A 189 -0.31 6.33 7.71
C LEU A 189 -0.55 7.45 6.69
N GLY A 190 0.45 7.70 5.85
CA GLY A 190 0.43 8.59 4.70
C GLY A 190 1.85 8.77 4.19
N LYS A 191 2.08 9.82 3.40
CA LYS A 191 3.38 10.08 2.77
C LYS A 191 4.55 9.98 3.74
N ASP A 192 5.46 9.05 3.49
CA ASP A 192 6.72 8.81 4.21
C ASP A 192 6.59 8.59 5.73
N VAL A 193 5.39 8.30 6.23
CA VAL A 193 5.14 8.03 7.65
C VAL A 193 4.71 6.57 7.86
N PRO A 194 5.63 5.67 8.26
CA PRO A 194 5.26 4.31 8.60
C PRO A 194 4.38 4.26 9.85
N SER A 195 3.44 3.31 9.89
CA SER A 195 2.69 3.03 11.12
C SER A 195 3.64 2.60 12.24
N ARG A 196 3.41 3.10 13.46
CA ARG A 196 4.25 2.81 14.63
C ARG A 196 4.36 1.32 14.94
N GLN A 197 3.23 0.60 14.91
CA GLN A 197 3.17 -0.80 15.35
C GLN A 197 2.47 -1.74 14.37
N SER A 198 1.68 -1.24 13.42
CA SER A 198 0.90 -2.11 12.52
C SER A 198 1.78 -2.95 11.59
N GLU A 199 1.33 -4.17 11.32
CA GLU A 199 1.85 -5.07 10.29
C GLU A 199 0.67 -5.56 9.42
N TRP A 200 0.98 -6.05 8.22
CA TRP A 200 -0.03 -6.68 7.37
C TRP A 200 -0.48 -8.03 7.95
N SER A 201 -1.77 -8.18 8.23
CA SER A 201 -2.35 -9.39 8.82
C SER A 201 -2.39 -10.58 7.85
N HIS A 202 -2.62 -10.33 6.56
CA HIS A 202 -2.65 -11.39 5.54
C HIS A 202 -1.24 -11.60 4.96
N PRO A 203 -0.67 -12.82 5.03
CA PRO A 203 0.71 -13.07 4.61
C PRO A 203 0.93 -12.83 3.12
N ASP A 204 -0.02 -13.17 2.26
CA ASP A 204 0.15 -12.92 0.82
C ASP A 204 0.12 -11.44 0.45
N CYS A 205 -0.72 -10.63 1.10
CA CYS A 205 -0.65 -9.17 0.97
C CYS A 205 0.73 -8.67 1.39
N ARG A 206 1.24 -9.17 2.51
CA ARG A 206 2.57 -8.83 3.04
C ARG A 206 3.69 -9.20 2.06
N ILE A 207 3.66 -10.41 1.49
CA ILE A 207 4.61 -10.88 0.49
C ILE A 207 4.56 -9.97 -0.74
N GLY A 208 3.36 -9.73 -1.30
CA GLY A 208 3.19 -8.92 -2.50
C GLY A 208 3.65 -7.49 -2.34
N LEU A 209 3.25 -6.83 -1.25
CA LEU A 209 3.68 -5.47 -0.94
C LEU A 209 5.17 -5.39 -0.61
N SER A 210 5.77 -6.42 -0.01
CA SER A 210 7.22 -6.46 0.20
C SER A 210 7.96 -6.58 -1.13
N ILE A 211 7.50 -7.43 -2.05
CA ILE A 211 8.09 -7.53 -3.39
C ILE A 211 8.02 -6.17 -4.09
N LEU A 212 6.85 -5.51 -4.07
CA LEU A 212 6.70 -4.18 -4.67
C LEU A 212 7.66 -3.15 -4.03
N ALA A 213 7.69 -3.07 -2.70
CA ALA A 213 8.52 -2.10 -1.97
C ALA A 213 10.01 -2.28 -2.31
N TYR A 214 10.55 -3.51 -2.25
CA TYR A 214 11.95 -3.74 -2.64
C TYR A 214 12.22 -3.47 -4.12
N ARG A 215 11.24 -3.66 -5.01
CA ARG A 215 11.40 -3.40 -6.45
C ARG A 215 11.35 -1.90 -6.77
N TYR A 216 10.64 -1.10 -5.98
CA TYR A 216 10.59 0.35 -6.13
C TYR A 216 11.71 1.07 -5.38
N GLU A 217 11.98 0.69 -4.13
CA GLU A 217 12.96 1.34 -3.24
C GLU A 217 14.40 0.79 -3.39
N GLY A 218 14.53 -0.48 -3.81
CA GLY A 218 15.79 -1.22 -3.84
C GLY A 218 16.19 -1.80 -2.48
N LEU A 219 17.35 -2.46 -2.44
CA LEU A 219 17.96 -2.89 -1.20
C LEU A 219 18.44 -1.68 -0.38
N ARG A 220 18.27 -1.71 0.94
CA ARG A 220 18.97 -0.79 1.85
C ARG A 220 20.43 -1.21 1.98
N GLU A 221 21.31 -0.33 2.42
CA GLU A 221 22.73 -0.67 2.63
C GLU A 221 22.89 -1.87 3.58
N THR A 222 22.10 -1.92 4.65
CA THR A 222 22.07 -3.04 5.60
C THR A 222 21.61 -4.35 4.95
N ASP A 223 20.64 -4.29 4.02
CA ASP A 223 20.20 -5.47 3.27
C ASP A 223 21.31 -5.95 2.34
N PHE A 224 21.98 -5.03 1.64
CA PHE A 224 23.07 -5.35 0.73
C PHE A 224 24.25 -5.99 1.45
N VAL A 225 24.65 -5.46 2.61
CA VAL A 225 25.67 -6.08 3.48
C VAL A 225 25.25 -7.50 3.88
N GLN A 226 23.98 -7.71 4.22
CA GLN A 226 23.47 -9.03 4.57
C GLN A 226 23.49 -9.99 3.36
N VAL A 227 23.18 -9.52 2.15
CA VAL A 227 23.31 -10.30 0.91
C VAL A 227 24.76 -10.71 0.67
N MET A 228 25.70 -9.77 0.79
CA MET A 228 27.13 -10.09 0.65
C MET A 228 27.57 -11.12 1.69
N ARG A 229 27.13 -10.99 2.94
CA ARG A 229 27.40 -12.02 3.97
C ARG A 229 26.90 -13.40 3.54
N VAL A 230 25.67 -13.52 3.04
CA VAL A 230 25.10 -14.79 2.58
C VAL A 230 25.91 -15.40 1.42
N LEU A 231 26.36 -14.57 0.47
CA LEU A 231 27.20 -15.03 -0.65
C LEU A 231 28.57 -15.55 -0.17
N TYR A 232 29.17 -14.94 0.85
CA TYR A 232 30.43 -15.39 1.43
C TYR A 232 30.27 -16.67 2.24
N ASP A 233 29.25 -16.74 3.09
CA ASP A 233 28.95 -17.94 3.88
C ASP A 233 28.76 -19.14 2.93
N MET A 234 28.13 -18.92 1.77
CA MET A 234 27.99 -19.91 0.70
C MET A 234 29.33 -20.24 0.01
N LEU A 235 30.16 -19.23 -0.28
CA LEU A 235 31.48 -19.41 -0.87
C LEU A 235 32.41 -20.28 -0.02
N ASP A 236 32.36 -20.09 1.30
CA ASP A 236 33.19 -20.79 2.28
C ASP A 236 32.77 -22.26 2.45
N MET A 237 31.47 -22.56 2.28
CA MET A 237 30.95 -23.94 2.31
C MET A 237 31.24 -24.72 1.01
N GLU A 238 31.45 -24.03 -0.11
CA GLU A 238 31.65 -24.64 -1.41
C GLU A 238 33.12 -25.02 -1.67
N GLN A 239 33.33 -26.22 -2.21
CA GLN A 239 34.66 -26.72 -2.56
C GLN A 239 34.94 -26.64 -4.07
N GLY A 240 36.22 -26.68 -4.44
CA GLY A 240 36.67 -26.68 -5.84
C GLY A 240 37.02 -25.29 -6.38
N PRO A 241 37.25 -25.17 -7.71
CA PRO A 241 37.69 -23.92 -8.34
C PRO A 241 36.65 -22.79 -8.21
N TYR A 242 37.08 -21.59 -7.83
CA TYR A 242 36.21 -20.41 -7.59
C TYR A 242 35.20 -20.17 -8.73
N LEU A 243 35.63 -20.12 -9.98
CA LEU A 243 34.73 -19.87 -11.13
C LEU A 243 33.60 -20.91 -11.31
N LYS A 244 33.76 -22.12 -10.74
CA LYS A 244 32.73 -23.18 -10.80
C LYS A 244 31.79 -23.17 -9.59
N ARG A 245 32.17 -22.49 -8.50
CA ARG A 245 31.37 -22.33 -7.28
C ARG A 245 30.09 -21.57 -7.58
N LYS A 246 28.96 -22.02 -7.04
CA LYS A 246 27.64 -21.41 -7.28
C LYS A 246 27.60 -19.98 -6.74
N ALA A 247 28.28 -19.68 -5.62
CA ALA A 247 28.41 -18.32 -5.10
C ALA A 247 29.07 -17.36 -6.11
N CYS A 248 30.25 -17.73 -6.64
CA CYS A 248 30.94 -16.93 -7.65
C CYS A 248 30.15 -16.82 -8.97
N ARG A 249 29.46 -17.89 -9.40
CA ARG A 249 28.61 -17.85 -10.61
C ARG A 249 27.40 -16.91 -10.44
N LEU A 250 26.79 -16.89 -9.25
CA LEU A 250 25.72 -15.94 -8.94
C LEU A 250 26.25 -14.51 -8.95
N TRP A 251 27.41 -14.26 -8.32
CA TRP A 251 28.08 -12.95 -8.34
C TRP A 251 28.34 -12.46 -9.76
N ILE A 252 28.99 -13.28 -10.60
CA ILE A 252 29.27 -12.97 -12.01
C ILE A 252 27.98 -12.65 -12.76
N ARG A 253 26.91 -13.44 -12.52
CA ARG A 253 25.61 -13.20 -13.14
C ARG A 253 25.01 -11.87 -12.69
N PHE A 254 25.05 -11.54 -11.40
CA PHE A 254 24.50 -10.27 -10.91
C PHE A 254 25.24 -9.07 -11.47
N VAL A 255 26.58 -9.11 -11.43
CA VAL A 255 27.44 -8.06 -12.01
C VAL A 255 27.16 -7.88 -13.51
N SER A 256 27.08 -8.98 -14.26
CA SER A 256 26.78 -8.95 -15.69
C SER A 256 25.39 -8.40 -15.99
N LEU A 257 24.36 -8.79 -15.23
CA LEU A 257 22.98 -8.31 -15.42
C LEU A 257 22.82 -6.82 -15.04
N ALA A 258 23.65 -6.31 -14.16
CA ALA A 258 23.75 -4.88 -13.86
C ALA A 258 24.64 -4.11 -14.85
N GLY A 259 25.14 -4.77 -15.91
CA GLY A 259 25.89 -4.15 -16.99
C GLY A 259 27.40 -4.04 -16.77
N GLY A 260 27.94 -4.60 -15.68
CA GLY A 260 29.38 -4.61 -15.43
C GLY A 260 30.05 -5.93 -15.78
N ARG A 261 31.37 -5.99 -15.52
CA ARG A 261 32.20 -7.18 -15.76
C ARG A 261 33.08 -7.52 -14.57
N VAL A 262 33.17 -8.82 -14.28
CA VAL A 262 34.07 -9.35 -13.25
C VAL A 262 35.44 -9.64 -13.86
N ARG A 263 36.51 -9.21 -13.17
CA ARG A 263 37.90 -9.46 -13.58
C ARG A 263 38.18 -10.95 -13.81
N GLY A 264 38.92 -11.26 -14.88
CA GLY A 264 39.36 -12.62 -15.18
C GLY A 264 38.29 -13.56 -15.73
N VAL A 265 37.05 -13.09 -15.92
CA VAL A 265 36.00 -13.84 -16.62
C VAL A 265 36.04 -13.46 -18.10
N GLY A 266 36.50 -14.38 -18.95
CA GLY A 266 36.67 -14.14 -20.38
C GLY A 266 35.34 -13.83 -21.10
N SER A 267 35.35 -12.82 -21.97
CA SER A 267 34.29 -12.60 -22.95
C SER A 267 34.30 -13.75 -23.96
N GLU A 268 33.18 -14.43 -24.18
CA GLU A 268 33.05 -15.43 -25.25
C GLU A 268 33.08 -14.82 -26.67
N ARG A 269 33.33 -13.51 -26.81
CA ARG A 269 33.72 -12.91 -28.10
C ARG A 269 35.24 -12.93 -28.21
N GLY A 270 35.77 -13.96 -28.88
CA GLY A 270 37.16 -13.98 -29.31
C GLY A 270 37.47 -12.81 -30.24
N GLY A 271 38.49 -12.04 -29.90
CA GLY A 271 39.01 -10.94 -30.72
C GLY A 271 39.78 -9.92 -29.88
N ASP A 272 41.11 -10.00 -29.99
CA ASP A 272 42.18 -9.11 -29.52
C ASP A 272 42.33 -8.71 -28.04
N LYS A 273 43.56 -8.96 -27.56
CA LYS A 273 44.13 -8.50 -26.30
C LYS A 273 44.72 -7.11 -26.48
N ASP A 274 43.87 -6.11 -26.72
CA ASP A 274 44.27 -4.73 -26.52
C ASP A 274 43.69 -4.25 -25.19
N GLU A 275 44.54 -3.65 -24.36
CA GLU A 275 44.21 -2.99 -23.10
C GLU A 275 43.28 -1.80 -23.37
N VAL A 276 41.99 -2.07 -23.58
CA VAL A 276 40.96 -1.04 -23.59
C VAL A 276 40.80 -0.56 -22.14
N GLN A 277 41.08 0.72 -21.90
CA GLN A 277 40.79 1.36 -20.62
C GLN A 277 39.31 1.13 -20.27
N PRO A 278 38.96 0.85 -19.01
CA PRO A 278 37.57 0.62 -18.63
C PRO A 278 36.74 1.87 -18.99
N ASP A 279 35.75 1.70 -19.87
CA ASP A 279 34.83 2.77 -20.31
C ASP A 279 33.88 3.18 -19.17
N SER A 280 33.75 2.34 -18.13
CA SER A 280 32.96 2.57 -16.93
C SER A 280 33.66 2.10 -15.65
N GLU A 281 33.38 2.74 -14.50
CA GLU A 281 33.78 2.25 -13.17
C GLU A 281 33.27 0.83 -12.87
N TYR A 282 32.31 0.31 -13.65
CA TYR A 282 31.71 -1.02 -13.53
C TYR A 282 32.31 -2.09 -14.47
N ASP A 283 33.26 -1.74 -15.34
CA ASP A 283 33.90 -2.71 -16.26
C ASP A 283 34.96 -3.60 -15.59
N ASN A 284 35.30 -3.30 -14.33
CA ASN A 284 36.44 -3.90 -13.65
C ASN A 284 36.12 -4.32 -12.21
N ILE A 285 34.98 -5.00 -12.00
CA ILE A 285 34.52 -5.46 -10.69
C ILE A 285 35.34 -6.64 -10.19
N TRP A 286 35.64 -6.66 -8.89
CA TRP A 286 36.38 -7.74 -8.25
C TRP A 286 35.64 -9.09 -8.30
N PRO A 287 36.36 -10.21 -8.47
CA PRO A 287 35.83 -11.54 -8.17
C PRO A 287 35.34 -11.58 -6.73
N LEU A 288 34.32 -12.40 -6.44
CA LEU A 288 33.65 -12.43 -5.13
C LEU A 288 34.66 -12.67 -3.99
N GLU A 289 35.62 -13.56 -4.21
CA GLU A 289 36.67 -13.92 -3.24
C GLU A 289 37.68 -12.79 -2.96
N LEU A 290 37.71 -11.75 -3.80
CA LEU A 290 38.61 -10.59 -3.66
C LEU A 290 37.88 -9.32 -3.24
N VAL A 291 36.55 -9.35 -3.08
CA VAL A 291 35.82 -8.20 -2.53
C VAL A 291 36.21 -8.08 -1.04
N ASP A 292 36.51 -6.87 -0.57
CA ASP A 292 36.74 -6.61 0.85
C ASP A 292 35.48 -5.97 1.46
N ARG A 293 34.83 -6.70 2.38
CA ARG A 293 33.61 -6.22 3.05
C ARG A 293 33.87 -5.12 4.07
N SER A 294 35.13 -4.93 4.48
CA SER A 294 35.55 -3.87 5.40
C SER A 294 35.93 -2.58 4.67
N ASP A 295 36.09 -2.64 3.35
CA ASP A 295 36.38 -1.50 2.48
C ASP A 295 35.05 -0.78 2.13
N PRO A 296 34.79 0.42 2.68
CA PRO A 296 33.56 1.14 2.43
C PRO A 296 33.43 1.63 0.98
N ASP A 297 34.54 1.91 0.31
CA ASP A 297 34.52 2.43 -1.07
C ASP A 297 34.12 1.32 -2.05
N GLN A 298 34.67 0.12 -1.86
CA GLN A 298 34.24 -1.06 -2.62
C GLN A 298 32.76 -1.36 -2.39
N MET A 299 32.34 -1.42 -1.12
CA MET A 299 30.96 -1.74 -0.77
C MET A 299 29.98 -0.71 -1.32
N GLN A 300 30.33 0.58 -1.28
CA GLN A 300 29.47 1.64 -1.81
C GLN A 300 29.38 1.61 -3.33
N LEU A 301 30.48 1.32 -4.03
CA LEU A 301 30.46 1.14 -5.49
C LEU A 301 29.54 -0.02 -5.88
N LEU A 302 29.70 -1.17 -5.23
CA LEU A 302 28.89 -2.36 -5.48
C LEU A 302 27.41 -2.13 -5.12
N TYR A 303 27.15 -1.42 -4.02
CA TYR A 303 25.80 -1.06 -3.61
C TYR A 303 25.11 -0.19 -4.65
N ARG A 304 25.74 0.90 -5.12
CA ARG A 304 25.19 1.78 -6.16
C ARG A 304 24.85 1.01 -7.44
N MET A 305 25.70 0.06 -7.82
CA MET A 305 25.51 -0.77 -9.01
C MET A 305 24.36 -1.79 -8.86
N LEU A 306 24.26 -2.44 -7.70
CA LEU A 306 23.45 -3.65 -7.55
C LEU A 306 22.15 -3.47 -6.75
N ARG A 307 21.98 -2.37 -6.01
CA ARG A 307 20.83 -2.20 -5.08
C ARG A 307 19.46 -2.26 -5.75
N LEU A 308 19.36 -1.84 -7.00
CA LEU A 308 18.12 -1.87 -7.79
C LEU A 308 18.04 -3.13 -8.67
N LEU A 309 19.07 -3.99 -8.69
CA LEU A 309 19.10 -5.16 -9.56
C LEU A 309 17.99 -6.14 -9.14
N PRO A 310 16.99 -6.39 -10.00
CA PRO A 310 15.83 -7.20 -9.62
C PRO A 310 16.19 -8.63 -9.26
N HIS A 311 17.18 -9.20 -9.95
CA HIS A 311 17.67 -10.55 -9.70
C HIS A 311 18.29 -10.69 -8.30
N LEU A 312 18.99 -9.65 -7.83
CA LEU A 312 19.57 -9.63 -6.48
C LEU A 312 18.49 -9.46 -5.42
N ILE A 313 17.53 -8.56 -5.66
CA ILE A 313 16.36 -8.35 -4.80
C ILE A 313 15.57 -9.64 -4.63
N VAL A 314 15.25 -10.33 -5.73
CA VAL A 314 14.50 -11.59 -5.69
C VAL A 314 15.29 -12.67 -4.96
N TYR A 315 16.61 -12.76 -5.19
CA TYR A 315 17.48 -13.67 -4.47
C TYR A 315 17.45 -13.40 -2.96
N TYR A 316 17.59 -12.14 -2.54
CA TYR A 316 17.54 -11.74 -1.13
C TYR A 316 16.19 -12.07 -0.49
N LEU A 317 15.10 -11.76 -1.19
CA LEU A 317 13.75 -12.05 -0.71
C LEU A 317 13.52 -13.56 -0.51
N HIS A 318 13.94 -14.35 -1.50
CA HIS A 318 13.74 -15.80 -1.53
C HIS A 318 14.62 -16.55 -0.54
N GLU A 319 15.91 -16.23 -0.46
CA GLU A 319 16.89 -16.98 0.34
C GLU A 319 17.00 -16.49 1.78
N HIS A 320 16.63 -15.23 2.06
CA HIS A 320 16.82 -14.63 3.38
C HIS A 320 15.52 -14.13 4.01
N VAL A 321 14.84 -13.17 3.37
CA VAL A 321 13.74 -12.43 4.00
C VAL A 321 12.54 -13.31 4.30
N PHE A 322 11.97 -13.98 3.29
CA PHE A 322 10.76 -14.78 3.48
C PHE A 322 10.98 -16.01 4.38
N PRO A 323 12.07 -16.79 4.24
CA PRO A 323 12.32 -17.92 5.13
C PRO A 323 12.37 -17.53 6.62
N LYS A 324 12.91 -16.35 6.94
CA LYS A 324 13.02 -15.85 8.31
C LYS A 324 11.71 -15.30 8.86
N THR A 325 10.89 -14.68 8.01
CA THR A 325 9.76 -13.86 8.45
C THR A 325 8.39 -14.48 8.21
N MET A 326 8.30 -15.52 7.38
CA MET A 326 7.03 -16.20 7.05
C MET A 326 6.67 -17.32 8.03
N THR A 327 7.08 -17.19 9.29
CA THR A 327 6.61 -18.04 10.38
C THR A 327 5.49 -17.34 11.14
N HIS A 328 4.45 -18.08 11.52
CA HIS A 328 3.31 -17.53 12.26
C HIS A 328 2.96 -18.38 13.48
N SER A 329 2.31 -17.78 14.47
CA SER A 329 1.67 -18.51 15.56
C SER A 329 0.31 -19.03 15.08
N GLY A 330 -0.03 -20.27 15.41
CA GLY A 330 -1.34 -20.85 15.07
C GLY A 330 -2.50 -20.27 15.90
N MET A 331 -2.17 -19.59 17.00
CA MET A 331 -3.13 -18.94 17.89
C MET A 331 -2.57 -17.63 18.43
N GLN A 332 -3.43 -16.63 18.57
CA GLN A 332 -3.12 -15.37 19.24
C GLN A 332 -4.26 -14.95 20.16
N LEU A 333 -3.94 -14.16 21.18
CA LEU A 333 -4.96 -13.46 21.95
C LEU A 333 -5.45 -12.27 21.14
N SER A 334 -6.77 -12.06 21.11
CA SER A 334 -7.37 -10.95 20.38
C SER A 334 -8.06 -9.94 21.27
N ALA A 335 -7.80 -8.67 20.96
CA ALA A 335 -8.50 -7.51 21.50
C ALA A 335 -9.19 -6.78 20.36
N SER A 336 -10.29 -6.10 20.66
CA SER A 336 -11.04 -5.32 19.68
C SER A 336 -11.15 -3.87 20.11
N GLY A 337 -11.14 -2.93 19.15
CA GLY A 337 -11.47 -1.54 19.44
C GLY A 337 -12.89 -1.37 20.01
N GLN A 338 -13.79 -2.33 19.72
CA GLN A 338 -15.10 -2.44 20.39
C GLN A 338 -14.99 -2.55 21.91
N ASP A 339 -13.90 -3.12 22.43
CA ASP A 339 -13.72 -3.27 23.88
C ASP A 339 -13.59 -1.89 24.58
N LEU A 340 -13.22 -0.81 23.84
CA LEU A 340 -13.23 0.57 24.32
C LEU A 340 -14.62 1.25 24.17
N GLY A 341 -15.35 0.88 23.12
CA GLY A 341 -16.70 1.38 22.87
C GLY A 341 -17.73 0.78 23.81
N GLY A 342 -17.47 -0.44 24.30
CA GLY A 342 -18.33 -1.20 25.17
C GLY A 342 -18.14 -1.03 26.66
N ASP A 343 -18.98 -1.73 27.43
CA ASP A 343 -18.94 -1.68 28.90
C ASP A 343 -18.01 -2.73 29.51
N ILE A 344 -17.21 -3.41 28.66
CA ILE A 344 -16.26 -4.43 29.08
C ILE A 344 -15.07 -3.83 29.84
N MET A 345 -14.51 -2.71 29.36
CA MET A 345 -13.41 -1.99 30.02
C MET A 345 -13.88 -0.81 30.86
N PHE A 346 -14.84 -0.02 30.36
CA PHE A 346 -15.25 1.24 30.98
C PHE A 346 -16.78 1.37 31.10
N PRO A 347 -17.33 1.63 32.30
CA PRO A 347 -18.78 1.75 32.48
C PRO A 347 -19.35 3.07 31.91
N LEU A 348 -18.56 4.15 31.92
CA LEU A 348 -18.93 5.46 31.37
C LEU A 348 -17.94 5.84 30.27
N ARG A 349 -18.47 6.26 29.12
CA ARG A 349 -17.68 6.74 27.99
C ARG A 349 -18.25 8.05 27.47
N LEU A 350 -17.37 9.00 27.18
CA LEU A 350 -17.71 10.31 26.62
C LEU A 350 -16.75 10.58 25.46
N GLY A 351 -17.28 11.01 24.32
CA GLY A 351 -16.50 11.29 23.12
C GLY A 351 -16.80 12.68 22.57
N PHE A 352 -15.78 13.32 22.02
CA PHE A 352 -15.90 14.56 21.24
C PHE A 352 -15.10 14.38 19.94
N SER A 353 -15.66 14.81 18.82
CA SER A 353 -15.00 14.76 17.52
C SER A 353 -15.30 16.03 16.74
N GLY A 354 -14.26 16.66 16.20
CA GLY A 354 -14.40 17.77 15.24
C GLY A 354 -14.79 17.31 13.82
N THR A 355 -14.80 16.00 13.58
CA THR A 355 -15.26 15.39 12.32
C THR A 355 -16.09 14.16 12.66
N PRO A 356 -17.35 14.34 13.11
CA PRO A 356 -18.21 13.25 13.54
C PRO A 356 -18.50 12.27 12.39
N ASN A 357 -18.70 10.99 12.75
CA ASN A 357 -19.19 9.91 11.87
C ASN A 357 -20.11 9.02 12.74
N ASP A 358 -21.17 8.46 12.15
CA ASP A 358 -22.10 7.57 12.83
C ASP A 358 -21.68 6.10 12.80
N ASN A 359 -20.55 5.77 12.16
CA ASN A 359 -19.90 4.46 12.25
C ASN A 359 -19.28 4.25 13.65
N LEU A 360 -20.14 4.07 14.65
CA LEU A 360 -19.79 3.87 16.05
C LEU A 360 -20.36 2.55 16.59
N PRO A 361 -19.71 1.94 17.59
CA PRO A 361 -20.31 0.86 18.36
C PRO A 361 -21.74 1.20 18.81
N GLU A 362 -22.68 0.28 18.62
CA GLU A 362 -24.11 0.53 18.90
C GLU A 362 -24.37 1.00 20.34
N GLU A 363 -23.60 0.51 21.30
CA GLU A 363 -23.70 0.87 22.72
C GLU A 363 -23.02 2.20 23.09
N PHE A 364 -22.20 2.75 22.20
CA PHE A 364 -21.61 4.09 22.36
C PHE A 364 -22.62 5.20 22.03
N GLY A 365 -23.70 4.86 21.31
CA GLY A 365 -24.73 5.81 20.88
C GLY A 365 -24.43 6.43 19.52
N GLY A 366 -25.01 7.60 19.26
CA GLY A 366 -24.83 8.36 18.01
C GLY A 366 -24.13 9.69 18.24
N CYS A 367 -23.63 10.28 17.15
CA CYS A 367 -23.06 11.62 17.20
C CYS A 367 -24.17 12.69 17.36
N HIS A 368 -23.90 13.72 18.15
CA HIS A 368 -24.75 14.92 18.21
C HIS A 368 -24.11 16.00 17.35
N PHE A 369 -24.69 16.27 16.19
CA PHE A 369 -24.12 17.19 15.21
C PHE A 369 -24.52 18.65 15.50
N GLU A 370 -23.57 19.57 15.33
CA GLU A 370 -23.86 21.00 15.36
C GLU A 370 -24.65 21.41 14.12
N LYS A 371 -25.73 22.18 14.33
CA LYS A 371 -26.66 22.51 13.25
C LYS A 371 -26.02 23.47 12.24
N GLY A 372 -25.86 22.99 11.00
CA GLY A 372 -25.54 23.82 9.84
C GLY A 372 -24.06 23.87 9.48
N ASP A 373 -23.17 23.25 10.25
CA ASP A 373 -21.73 23.31 10.00
C ASP A 373 -21.31 22.56 8.73
N ASP A 374 -21.80 21.34 8.52
CA ASP A 374 -21.54 20.60 7.28
C ASP A 374 -22.04 21.36 6.04
N GLY A 375 -23.18 22.05 6.16
CA GLY A 375 -23.73 22.89 5.11
C GLY A 375 -22.83 24.09 4.78
N LYS A 376 -22.25 24.75 5.80
CA LYS A 376 -21.30 25.85 5.62
C LYS A 376 -20.00 25.36 4.96
N VAL A 377 -19.47 24.22 5.42
CA VAL A 377 -18.26 23.61 4.84
C VAL A 377 -18.49 23.27 3.37
N MET A 378 -19.60 22.60 3.05
CA MET A 378 -19.95 22.24 1.67
C MET A 378 -20.14 23.49 0.79
N TYR A 379 -20.82 24.52 1.29
CA TYR A 379 -21.02 25.78 0.58
C TYR A 379 -19.68 26.47 0.26
N LEU A 380 -18.78 26.60 1.24
CA LEU A 380 -17.47 27.22 1.05
C LEU A 380 -16.63 26.45 0.01
N LEU A 381 -16.59 25.12 0.11
CA LEU A 381 -15.75 24.28 -0.74
C LEU A 381 -16.29 24.09 -2.17
N THR A 382 -17.54 24.47 -2.41
CA THR A 382 -18.17 24.47 -3.75
C THR A 382 -18.31 25.86 -4.36
N SER A 383 -17.99 26.93 -3.61
CA SER A 383 -18.14 28.30 -4.07
C SER A 383 -16.97 28.74 -4.97
N PRO A 384 -17.22 29.19 -6.22
CA PRO A 384 -16.15 29.66 -7.13
C PRO A 384 -15.41 30.93 -6.68
N SER A 385 -15.98 31.68 -5.73
CA SER A 385 -15.31 32.84 -5.13
C SER A 385 -14.23 32.43 -4.14
N VAL A 386 -14.36 31.23 -3.54
CA VAL A 386 -13.46 30.71 -2.50
C VAL A 386 -12.50 29.66 -3.09
N VAL A 387 -13.03 28.78 -3.94
CA VAL A 387 -12.29 27.65 -4.51
C VAL A 387 -12.29 27.72 -6.03
N THR A 388 -11.15 27.39 -6.63
CA THR A 388 -11.00 27.11 -8.06
C THR A 388 -10.26 25.79 -8.24
N TYR A 389 -10.11 25.33 -9.47
CA TYR A 389 -9.31 24.15 -9.78
C TYR A 389 -8.46 24.38 -11.03
N GLN A 390 -7.41 23.57 -11.16
CA GLN A 390 -6.63 23.40 -12.37
C GLN A 390 -6.25 21.93 -12.53
N VAL A 391 -6.07 21.51 -13.78
CA VAL A 391 -5.73 20.12 -14.13
C VAL A 391 -4.26 20.07 -14.50
N SER A 392 -3.53 19.10 -13.95
CA SER A 392 -2.12 18.88 -14.29
C SER A 392 -1.98 18.31 -15.70
N PRO A 393 -0.82 18.46 -16.35
CA PRO A 393 -0.50 17.76 -17.60
C PRO A 393 -0.57 16.22 -17.45
N ASP A 394 -0.65 15.52 -18.58
CA ASP A 394 -0.70 14.05 -18.62
C ASP A 394 0.58 13.37 -18.16
N ASP A 395 1.72 14.05 -18.27
CA ASP A 395 3.06 13.62 -17.91
C ASP A 395 3.51 14.18 -16.54
N TRP A 396 2.55 14.50 -15.66
CA TRP A 396 2.84 15.06 -14.35
C TRP A 396 3.80 14.21 -13.51
N SER A 397 4.62 14.88 -12.72
CA SER A 397 5.55 14.31 -11.75
C SER A 397 5.54 15.14 -10.47
N PRO A 398 6.04 14.60 -9.35
CA PRO A 398 6.25 15.39 -8.12
C PRO A 398 6.96 16.72 -8.40
N THR A 399 8.03 16.71 -9.20
CA THR A 399 8.81 17.91 -9.54
C THR A 399 8.04 18.88 -10.43
N SER A 400 7.30 18.42 -11.44
CA SER A 400 6.52 19.32 -12.29
C SER A 400 5.39 20.04 -11.52
N ILE A 401 4.84 19.38 -10.49
CA ILE A 401 3.89 20.02 -9.57
C ILE A 401 4.57 21.13 -8.76
N LEU A 402 5.77 20.85 -8.22
CA LEU A 402 6.55 21.87 -7.50
C LEU A 402 6.92 23.05 -8.42
N ASP A 403 7.29 22.79 -9.68
CA ASP A 403 7.59 23.84 -10.66
C ASP A 403 6.37 24.71 -10.93
N THR A 404 5.19 24.10 -11.05
CA THR A 404 3.90 24.80 -11.23
C THR A 404 3.61 25.71 -10.04
N VAL A 405 3.83 25.22 -8.82
CA VAL A 405 3.61 25.98 -7.58
C VAL A 405 4.62 27.12 -7.45
N ALA A 406 5.90 26.84 -7.69
CA ALA A 406 6.99 27.79 -7.51
C ALA A 406 6.91 28.97 -8.50
N ASN A 407 6.40 28.72 -9.71
CA ASN A 407 6.35 29.71 -10.80
C ASN A 407 4.94 30.25 -11.08
N ALA A 408 3.98 30.00 -10.18
CA ALA A 408 2.61 30.46 -10.33
C ALA A 408 2.49 32.00 -10.37
N ASN A 409 1.60 32.49 -11.23
CA ASN A 409 1.21 33.90 -11.29
C ASN A 409 -0.32 34.02 -11.40
N PRO A 410 -1.03 34.58 -10.39
CA PRO A 410 -0.50 35.12 -9.13
C PRO A 410 0.16 34.05 -8.25
N GLN A 411 1.03 34.48 -7.34
CA GLN A 411 1.82 33.60 -6.50
C GLN A 411 1.00 32.94 -5.40
N TYR A 412 1.23 31.65 -5.17
CA TYR A 412 0.69 30.93 -4.02
C TYR A 412 1.48 31.20 -2.73
N HIS A 413 0.81 31.07 -1.59
CA HIS A 413 1.39 31.23 -0.25
C HIS A 413 1.48 29.89 0.49
N ALA A 414 0.81 28.86 -0.02
CA ALA A 414 0.95 27.51 0.51
C ALA A 414 0.74 26.42 -0.54
N LEU A 415 1.39 25.29 -0.33
CA LEU A 415 1.13 24.02 -0.97
C LEU A 415 0.62 23.05 0.10
N ILE A 416 -0.60 22.54 -0.08
CA ILE A 416 -1.26 21.60 0.80
C ILE A 416 -1.35 20.25 0.09
N ASP A 417 -0.38 19.39 0.33
CA ASP A 417 -0.27 18.09 -0.32
C ASP A 417 -1.10 17.01 0.39
N THR A 418 -2.41 17.23 0.52
CA THR A 418 -3.33 16.24 1.10
C THR A 418 -3.39 14.96 0.27
N GLY A 419 -3.20 15.08 -1.06
CA GLY A 419 -3.18 13.96 -1.98
C GLY A 419 -1.92 13.09 -1.91
N ALA A 420 -0.89 13.49 -1.16
CA ALA A 420 0.42 12.84 -1.11
C ALA A 420 1.04 12.64 -2.51
N LEU A 421 0.93 13.66 -3.38
CA LEU A 421 1.47 13.60 -4.74
C LEU A 421 2.98 13.89 -4.77
N ILE A 422 3.52 14.62 -3.79
CA ILE A 422 4.93 14.99 -3.74
C ILE A 422 5.74 13.87 -3.07
N THR A 423 5.82 12.69 -3.70
CA THR A 423 6.55 11.54 -3.14
C THR A 423 8.06 11.61 -3.39
N GLY A 424 8.86 10.92 -2.57
CA GLY A 424 10.31 10.81 -2.77
C GLY A 424 11.13 12.03 -2.37
N MET A 425 10.54 12.99 -1.65
CA MET A 425 11.19 14.20 -1.16
C MET A 425 10.81 14.44 0.30
N SER A 426 11.80 14.71 1.16
CA SER A 426 11.53 15.18 2.51
C SER A 426 10.91 16.58 2.49
N ASN A 427 10.29 16.99 3.58
CA ASN A 427 9.73 18.33 3.69
C ASN A 427 10.79 19.44 3.54
N TYR A 428 12.02 19.15 3.97
CA TYR A 428 13.18 20.01 3.73
C TYR A 428 13.53 20.09 2.24
N ASP A 429 13.57 18.95 1.54
CA ASP A 429 13.89 18.91 0.11
C ASP A 429 12.87 19.68 -0.72
N VAL A 430 11.59 19.57 -0.37
CA VAL A 430 10.51 20.36 -1.00
C VAL A 430 10.73 21.85 -0.75
N ALA A 431 11.01 22.24 0.50
CA ALA A 431 11.27 23.64 0.84
C ALA A 431 12.48 24.20 0.07
N GLN A 432 13.55 23.43 -0.02
CA GLN A 432 14.76 23.79 -0.76
C GLN A 432 14.48 23.89 -2.26
N TYR A 433 13.81 22.90 -2.84
CA TYR A 433 13.46 22.87 -4.26
C TYR A 433 12.61 24.08 -4.67
N LEU A 434 11.58 24.41 -3.89
CA LEU A 434 10.70 25.55 -4.17
C LEU A 434 11.45 26.89 -4.14
N LEU A 435 12.39 27.08 -3.22
CA LEU A 435 13.21 28.30 -3.15
C LEU A 435 14.24 28.39 -4.28
N LEU A 436 14.84 27.27 -4.68
CA LEU A 436 15.81 27.21 -5.77
C LEU A 436 15.16 27.48 -7.14
N ASN A 437 13.98 26.91 -7.37
CA ASN A 437 13.34 26.89 -8.69
C ASN A 437 12.24 27.95 -8.87
N GLY A 438 11.96 28.79 -7.86
CA GLY A 438 10.98 29.87 -7.98
C GLY A 438 10.68 30.58 -6.66
N LEU A 439 9.40 30.85 -6.44
CA LEU A 439 8.87 31.66 -5.33
C LEU A 439 9.50 33.06 -5.21
N PRO A 440 9.54 33.87 -6.29
CA PRO A 440 10.11 35.21 -6.22
C PRO A 440 9.41 36.04 -5.13
N GLY A 441 10.17 36.81 -4.35
CA GLY A 441 9.62 37.62 -3.25
C GLY A 441 9.37 36.88 -1.93
N MET A 442 9.43 35.54 -1.91
CA MET A 442 9.33 34.78 -0.65
C MET A 442 10.70 34.73 0.04
N GLY A 443 10.76 35.20 1.28
CA GLY A 443 11.96 35.17 2.13
C GLY A 443 12.27 33.80 2.73
N GLY A 444 11.30 32.87 2.73
CA GLY A 444 11.52 31.49 3.18
C GLY A 444 10.31 30.58 3.03
N VAL A 445 10.55 29.27 3.14
CA VAL A 445 9.52 28.22 3.10
C VAL A 445 9.39 27.57 4.46
N VAL A 446 8.18 27.63 5.03
CA VAL A 446 7.78 26.97 6.27
C VAL A 446 7.45 25.51 5.98
N PHE A 447 7.94 24.60 6.81
CA PHE A 447 7.68 23.17 6.71
C PHE A 447 7.71 22.52 8.10
N LEU A 448 7.24 21.28 8.21
CA LEU A 448 7.35 20.48 9.43
C LEU A 448 8.54 19.53 9.32
N ASP A 449 9.40 19.51 10.34
CA ASP A 449 10.48 18.54 10.42
C ASP A 449 10.00 17.16 10.91
N ALA A 450 10.92 16.20 11.01
CA ALA A 450 10.63 14.83 11.40
C ALA A 450 10.09 14.67 12.84
N GLU A 451 10.17 15.73 13.66
CA GLU A 451 9.61 15.77 15.01
C GLU A 451 8.35 16.65 15.10
N ASP A 452 7.66 16.88 13.96
CA ASP A 452 6.45 17.70 13.86
C ASP A 452 6.64 19.17 14.29
N ARG A 453 7.87 19.70 14.25
CA ARG A 453 8.15 21.08 14.64
C ARG A 453 8.03 22.01 13.45
N GLN A 454 7.45 23.19 13.69
CA GLN A 454 7.36 24.25 12.68
C GLN A 454 8.73 24.88 12.43
N MET A 455 9.29 24.60 11.26
CA MET A 455 10.58 25.10 10.80
C MET A 455 10.40 26.02 9.60
N ILE A 456 11.40 26.85 9.32
CA ILE A 456 11.47 27.65 8.09
C ILE A 456 12.87 27.58 7.50
N LEU A 457 12.95 27.26 6.20
CA LEU A 457 14.17 27.42 5.42
C LEU A 457 14.20 28.86 4.89
N VAL A 458 15.17 29.63 5.36
CA VAL A 458 15.37 31.03 4.96
C VAL A 458 16.14 31.07 3.64
N ARG A 459 15.63 31.84 2.67
CA ARG A 459 16.27 32.04 1.36
C ARG A 459 17.67 32.65 1.53
N ASP A 460 17.78 33.67 2.36
CA ASP A 460 19.06 34.30 2.69
C ASP A 460 19.91 33.40 3.59
N GLY A 461 20.96 32.82 3.01
CA GLY A 461 21.95 32.01 3.71
C GLY A 461 21.53 30.55 3.96
N TRP A 462 20.41 30.08 3.38
CA TRP A 462 19.99 28.66 3.38
C TRP A 462 19.93 28.00 4.76
N ARG A 463 19.58 28.78 5.77
CA ARG A 463 19.52 28.32 7.16
C ARG A 463 18.11 27.88 7.55
N VAL A 464 18.04 26.80 8.32
CA VAL A 464 16.79 26.31 8.92
C VAL A 464 16.65 26.89 10.33
N LEU A 465 15.52 27.50 10.63
CA LEU A 465 15.21 28.10 11.93
C LEU A 465 13.84 27.61 12.42
N LYS A 466 13.62 27.63 13.74
CA LYS A 466 12.26 27.46 14.28
C LYS A 466 11.39 28.61 13.81
N LEU A 467 10.14 28.34 13.41
CA LEU A 467 9.23 29.38 12.91
C LEU A 467 9.01 30.51 13.92
N THR A 468 9.02 30.19 15.22
CA THR A 468 8.89 31.15 16.32
C THR A 468 10.06 32.14 16.44
N GLN A 469 11.22 31.81 15.84
CA GLN A 469 12.42 32.65 15.83
C GLN A 469 12.56 33.43 14.51
N CYS A 470 11.59 33.30 13.61
CA CYS A 470 11.65 33.90 12.28
C CYS A 470 11.03 35.30 12.24
N GLY A 471 11.82 36.27 11.77
CA GLY A 471 11.39 37.66 11.55
C GLY A 471 10.82 37.97 10.16
N ILE A 472 10.76 37.00 9.24
CA ILE A 472 10.22 37.23 7.88
C ILE A 472 8.72 37.59 7.97
N PRO A 473 8.21 38.63 7.33
CA PRO A 473 6.77 38.95 7.32
C PRO A 473 5.89 37.83 6.74
N LEU A 474 4.60 37.74 7.14
CA LEU A 474 3.70 36.63 6.70
C LEU A 474 3.46 36.60 5.19
N ASP A 475 3.45 37.74 4.53
CA ASP A 475 3.30 37.92 3.08
C ASP A 475 4.56 37.50 2.29
N GLN A 476 5.69 37.30 2.98
CA GLN A 476 6.94 36.81 2.39
C GLN A 476 7.25 35.36 2.82
N ARG A 477 6.27 34.64 3.35
CA ARG A 477 6.39 33.23 3.72
C ARG A 477 5.56 32.38 2.78
N PHE A 478 6.15 31.28 2.34
CA PHE A 478 5.43 30.19 1.73
C PHE A 478 5.32 29.03 2.74
N ALA A 479 4.22 28.29 2.80
CA ALA A 479 4.11 27.11 3.66
C ALA A 479 3.90 25.83 2.85
N PHE A 480 4.67 24.80 3.16
CA PHE A 480 4.43 23.44 2.69
C PHE A 480 3.78 22.62 3.80
N TYR A 481 2.60 22.08 3.49
CA TYR A 481 1.85 21.15 4.32
C TYR A 481 1.87 19.79 3.65
N ASP A 482 2.46 18.80 4.30
CA ASP A 482 2.32 17.42 3.86
C ASP A 482 1.04 16.78 4.42
N GLN A 483 0.79 15.54 3.99
CA GLN A 483 -0.43 14.81 4.33
C GLN A 483 -0.55 14.50 5.83
N VAL A 484 0.54 14.12 6.50
CA VAL A 484 0.47 13.45 7.82
C VAL A 484 0.84 14.36 8.98
N HIS A 485 1.96 15.09 8.88
CA HIS A 485 2.54 15.83 10.00
C HIS A 485 1.71 17.09 10.34
N THR A 486 0.74 17.45 9.50
CA THR A 486 0.02 18.72 9.63
C THR A 486 -1.17 18.67 10.60
N THR A 487 -1.58 17.50 11.09
CA THR A 487 -2.74 17.35 12.00
C THR A 487 -2.57 18.16 13.29
N GLY A 488 -3.56 19.04 13.59
CA GLY A 488 -3.52 19.89 14.78
C GLY A 488 -2.59 21.11 14.71
N MET A 489 -1.84 21.29 13.62
CA MET A 489 -0.93 22.43 13.46
C MET A 489 -1.62 23.69 12.95
N ASP A 490 -1.26 24.84 13.52
CA ASP A 490 -1.71 26.17 13.10
C ASP A 490 -0.51 26.99 12.61
N ILE A 491 -0.42 27.20 11.29
CA ILE A 491 0.57 28.08 10.65
C ILE A 491 -0.20 29.29 10.15
N LYS A 492 0.21 30.48 10.61
CA LYS A 492 -0.44 31.74 10.24
C LYS A 492 -0.12 32.13 8.80
N HIS A 493 -1.14 32.59 8.09
CA HIS A 493 -1.07 33.03 6.69
C HIS A 493 -1.43 34.50 6.56
N THR A 494 -1.06 35.08 5.41
CA THR A 494 -1.54 36.41 5.02
C THR A 494 -3.07 36.41 4.81
N PRO A 495 -3.80 37.52 5.09
CA PRO A 495 -5.26 37.56 4.99
C PRO A 495 -5.82 37.21 3.61
N ASN A 496 -5.11 37.54 2.53
CA ASN A 496 -5.51 37.26 1.14
C ASN A 496 -4.72 36.09 0.53
N GLY A 497 -4.22 35.18 1.37
CA GLY A 497 -3.36 34.08 0.93
C GLY A 497 -4.11 33.10 0.03
N GLU A 498 -3.47 32.67 -1.04
CA GLU A 498 -3.96 31.61 -1.92
C GLU A 498 -3.11 30.36 -1.75
N ALA A 499 -3.74 29.21 -1.56
CA ALA A 499 -3.05 27.92 -1.44
C ALA A 499 -3.40 27.00 -2.60
N LEU A 500 -2.43 26.22 -3.06
CA LEU A 500 -2.67 25.09 -3.95
C LEU A 500 -2.87 23.83 -3.11
N LEU A 501 -3.95 23.08 -3.35
CA LEU A 501 -4.29 21.85 -2.61
C LEU A 501 -4.35 20.67 -3.59
N THR A 502 -3.61 19.60 -3.31
CA THR A 502 -3.57 18.41 -4.18
C THR A 502 -4.70 17.43 -3.85
N LEU A 503 -5.28 16.82 -4.90
CA LEU A 503 -6.25 15.73 -4.77
C LEU A 503 -5.69 14.42 -5.31
N SER A 504 -5.97 13.31 -4.61
CA SER A 504 -5.62 11.96 -5.05
C SER A 504 -6.79 11.00 -4.93
N LYS A 505 -6.69 9.85 -5.61
CA LYS A 505 -7.79 8.89 -5.84
C LYS A 505 -8.47 8.35 -4.58
N ASP A 506 -7.72 8.25 -3.48
CA ASP A 506 -8.18 7.62 -2.22
C ASP A 506 -8.67 8.64 -1.19
N MET A 507 -8.62 9.95 -1.52
CA MET A 507 -9.08 11.00 -0.62
C MET A 507 -10.60 10.95 -0.41
N THR A 508 -11.00 11.25 0.82
CA THR A 508 -12.39 11.43 1.24
C THR A 508 -12.74 12.91 1.34
N PHE A 509 -14.03 13.23 1.47
CA PHE A 509 -14.46 14.62 1.71
C PHE A 509 -13.86 15.20 2.99
N ARG A 510 -13.67 14.35 4.01
CA ARG A 510 -13.02 14.71 5.27
C ARG A 510 -11.59 15.20 5.04
N ASP A 511 -10.80 14.46 4.26
CA ASP A 511 -9.40 14.81 3.99
C ASP A 511 -9.31 16.14 3.25
N TYR A 512 -10.15 16.33 2.22
CA TYR A 512 -10.22 17.59 1.49
C TYR A 512 -10.60 18.76 2.41
N ALA A 513 -11.66 18.62 3.21
CA ALA A 513 -12.09 19.68 4.11
C ALA A 513 -11.01 20.02 5.14
N GLN A 514 -10.41 19.01 5.79
CA GLN A 514 -9.33 19.26 6.75
C GLN A 514 -8.11 19.93 6.12
N GLY A 515 -7.76 19.55 4.89
CA GLY A 515 -6.71 20.21 4.11
C GLY A 515 -7.04 21.67 3.79
N ALA A 516 -8.24 21.93 3.26
CA ALA A 516 -8.66 23.29 2.88
C ALA A 516 -8.69 24.24 4.09
N PHE A 517 -9.15 23.76 5.25
CA PHE A 517 -9.25 24.55 6.49
C PHE A 517 -7.90 24.72 7.22
N ARG A 518 -6.76 24.32 6.62
CA ARG A 518 -5.43 24.84 7.02
C ARG A 518 -5.30 26.32 6.72
N MET A 519 -5.98 26.79 5.67
CA MET A 519 -6.22 28.21 5.42
C MET A 519 -7.36 28.67 6.33
N ARG A 520 -7.04 29.05 7.57
CA ARG A 520 -8.05 29.43 8.59
C ARG A 520 -8.98 30.58 8.17
N GLY A 521 -8.52 31.44 7.26
CA GLY A 521 -9.29 32.54 6.67
C GLY A 521 -9.98 32.18 5.35
N ILE A 522 -10.18 30.89 5.04
CA ILE A 522 -10.88 30.46 3.82
C ILE A 522 -12.30 31.07 3.77
N GLY A 523 -12.63 31.70 2.65
CA GLY A 523 -13.89 32.45 2.51
C GLY A 523 -13.89 33.84 3.17
N GLN A 524 -12.80 34.23 3.82
CA GLN A 524 -12.56 35.55 4.42
C GLN A 524 -11.27 36.16 3.86
N GLY A 525 -11.13 36.18 2.54
CA GLY A 525 -9.95 36.68 1.82
C GLY A 525 -9.04 35.55 1.32
N GLN A 526 -8.89 34.46 2.07
CA GLN A 526 -8.08 33.32 1.64
C GLN A 526 -8.84 32.41 0.67
N ARG A 527 -8.11 31.84 -0.28
CA ARG A 527 -8.65 31.05 -1.39
C ARG A 527 -7.86 29.77 -1.62
N ILE A 528 -8.50 28.79 -2.24
CA ILE A 528 -7.90 27.50 -2.60
C ILE A 528 -7.93 27.30 -4.12
N THR A 529 -6.82 26.89 -4.69
CA THR A 529 -6.76 26.28 -6.02
C THR A 529 -6.52 24.79 -5.89
N LEU A 530 -7.50 23.97 -6.29
CA LEU A 530 -7.35 22.52 -6.36
C LEU A 530 -6.46 22.13 -7.54
N LEU A 531 -5.45 21.30 -7.29
CA LEU A 531 -4.69 20.63 -8.33
C LEU A 531 -5.18 19.20 -8.49
N ILE A 532 -5.64 18.88 -9.70
CA ILE A 532 -6.23 17.58 -10.01
C ILE A 532 -5.40 16.93 -11.11
N VAL A 533 -4.98 15.69 -10.90
CA VAL A 533 -4.31 14.92 -11.95
C VAL A 533 -5.34 14.37 -12.96
N PRO A 534 -5.00 14.21 -14.25
CA PRO A 534 -5.94 13.76 -15.28
C PRO A 534 -6.66 12.45 -14.94
N GLU A 535 -5.97 11.56 -14.25
CA GLU A 535 -6.51 10.30 -13.75
C GLU A 535 -7.69 10.51 -12.79
N VAL A 536 -7.55 11.45 -11.85
CA VAL A 536 -8.60 11.79 -10.88
C VAL A 536 -9.75 12.51 -11.57
N VAL A 537 -9.50 13.37 -12.56
CA VAL A 537 -10.55 13.99 -13.39
C VAL A 537 -11.44 12.91 -14.03
N LYS A 538 -10.83 11.86 -14.62
CA LYS A 538 -11.60 10.74 -15.17
C LYS A 538 -12.43 10.04 -14.10
N LEU A 539 -11.85 9.75 -12.93
CA LEU A 539 -12.55 9.09 -11.82
C LEU A 539 -13.77 9.91 -11.37
N ILE A 540 -13.64 11.24 -11.21
CA ILE A 540 -14.74 12.14 -10.88
C ILE A 540 -15.86 11.98 -11.90
N HIS A 541 -15.57 12.15 -13.20
CA HIS A 541 -16.60 12.07 -14.23
C HIS A 541 -17.29 10.69 -14.29
N THR A 542 -16.54 9.60 -14.21
CA THR A 542 -17.10 8.25 -14.26
C THR A 542 -17.98 7.97 -13.05
N GLN A 543 -17.53 8.31 -11.85
CA GLN A 543 -18.20 7.90 -10.61
C GLN A 543 -19.39 8.81 -10.27
N VAL A 544 -19.30 10.10 -10.55
CA VAL A 544 -20.43 11.02 -10.35
C VAL A 544 -21.54 10.74 -11.38
N ALA A 545 -21.20 10.40 -12.62
CA ALA A 545 -22.20 9.96 -13.61
C ALA A 545 -22.91 8.68 -13.16
N ALA A 546 -22.15 7.69 -12.66
CA ALA A 546 -22.72 6.47 -12.11
C ALA A 546 -23.63 6.75 -10.90
N GLY A 547 -23.20 7.62 -9.97
CA GLY A 547 -24.01 8.04 -8.82
C GLY A 547 -25.29 8.78 -9.20
N ALA A 548 -25.30 9.46 -10.35
CA ALA A 548 -26.48 10.11 -10.92
C ALA A 548 -27.35 9.18 -11.78
N GLY A 549 -26.99 7.90 -11.91
CA GLY A 549 -27.74 6.91 -12.70
C GLY A 549 -27.71 7.15 -14.21
N MET A 550 -26.68 7.81 -14.73
CA MET A 550 -26.57 8.18 -16.16
C MET A 550 -25.22 7.80 -16.79
N PRO A 551 -25.15 7.60 -18.12
CA PRO A 551 -23.89 7.37 -18.82
C PRO A 551 -22.93 8.57 -18.72
N GLN A 552 -21.63 8.28 -18.65
CA GLN A 552 -20.58 9.30 -18.56
C GLN A 552 -20.62 10.33 -19.70
N LEU A 553 -20.82 9.87 -20.94
CA LEU A 553 -20.89 10.77 -22.11
C LEU A 553 -22.06 11.75 -22.03
N GLN A 554 -23.22 11.29 -21.54
CA GLN A 554 -24.39 12.14 -21.37
C GLN A 554 -24.13 13.23 -20.32
N ARG A 555 -23.53 12.88 -19.18
CA ARG A 555 -23.16 13.87 -18.16
C ARG A 555 -22.15 14.90 -18.69
N GLN A 556 -21.16 14.45 -19.45
CA GLN A 556 -20.17 15.35 -20.05
C GLN A 556 -20.81 16.34 -21.04
N GLN A 557 -21.76 15.89 -21.86
CA GLN A 557 -22.52 16.78 -22.74
C GLN A 557 -23.30 17.83 -21.95
N GLN A 558 -24.01 17.43 -20.88
CA GLN A 558 -24.73 18.36 -20.01
C GLN A 558 -23.80 19.41 -19.38
N LEU A 559 -22.60 19.02 -18.98
CA LEU A 559 -21.60 19.97 -18.46
C LEU A 559 -21.17 20.97 -19.54
N LEU A 560 -20.94 20.53 -20.77
CA LEU A 560 -20.51 21.39 -21.88
C LEU A 560 -21.60 22.40 -22.31
N GLU A 561 -22.88 22.07 -22.10
CA GLU A 561 -24.02 22.95 -22.41
C GLU A 561 -24.17 24.11 -21.40
N LEU A 562 -23.57 24.01 -20.22
CA LEU A 562 -23.62 25.07 -19.20
C LEU A 562 -22.76 26.29 -19.59
N PRO A 563 -23.11 27.51 -19.18
CA PRO A 563 -22.23 28.66 -19.28
C PRO A 563 -20.90 28.46 -18.52
N PRO A 564 -19.76 29.04 -18.95
CA PRO A 564 -18.44 28.77 -18.35
C PRO A 564 -18.36 28.97 -16.83
N ALA A 565 -19.04 29.99 -16.29
CA ALA A 565 -19.09 30.22 -14.84
C ALA A 565 -19.83 29.09 -14.09
N GLN A 566 -20.91 28.58 -14.67
CA GLN A 566 -21.68 27.46 -14.11
C GLN A 566 -20.96 26.13 -14.28
N GLN A 567 -20.20 25.95 -15.37
CA GLN A 567 -19.35 24.77 -15.56
C GLN A 567 -18.35 24.63 -14.40
N LYS A 568 -17.68 25.74 -14.05
CA LYS A 568 -16.71 25.77 -12.97
C LYS A 568 -17.34 25.41 -11.63
N GLU A 569 -18.47 26.03 -11.29
CA GLU A 569 -19.21 25.72 -10.07
C GLU A 569 -19.67 24.25 -10.04
N GLN A 570 -20.20 23.75 -11.15
CA GLN A 570 -20.64 22.36 -11.25
C GLN A 570 -19.47 21.38 -11.11
N MET A 571 -18.28 21.69 -11.63
CA MET A 571 -17.10 20.86 -11.44
C MET A 571 -16.68 20.79 -9.96
N LEU A 572 -16.75 21.91 -9.22
CA LEU A 572 -16.47 21.91 -7.77
C LEU A 572 -17.48 21.05 -7.00
N ARG A 573 -18.76 21.08 -7.41
CA ARG A 573 -19.81 20.20 -6.87
C ARG A 573 -19.53 18.73 -7.21
N ASP A 574 -19.10 18.43 -8.43
CA ASP A 574 -18.75 17.07 -8.86
C ASP A 574 -17.54 16.54 -8.09
N ILE A 575 -16.53 17.37 -7.82
CA ILE A 575 -15.39 17.02 -6.96
C ILE A 575 -15.87 16.66 -5.55
N CYS A 576 -16.70 17.51 -4.93
CA CYS A 576 -17.21 17.23 -3.58
C CYS A 576 -18.10 15.98 -3.55
N ALA A 577 -18.96 15.79 -4.55
CA ALA A 577 -19.79 14.60 -4.68
C ALA A 577 -18.93 13.34 -4.83
N TRP A 578 -17.88 13.39 -5.65
CA TRP A 578 -16.93 12.29 -5.81
C TRP A 578 -16.21 11.94 -4.49
N LEU A 579 -15.74 12.95 -3.76
CA LEU A 579 -15.10 12.76 -2.46
C LEU A 579 -16.06 12.18 -1.40
N VAL A 580 -17.35 12.53 -1.45
CA VAL A 580 -18.40 11.93 -0.61
C VAL A 580 -18.67 10.47 -1.01
N ILE A 581 -18.68 10.15 -2.31
CA ILE A 581 -18.76 8.77 -2.80
C ILE A 581 -17.59 7.93 -2.27
N ASN A 582 -16.38 8.50 -2.23
CA ASN A 582 -15.22 7.85 -1.63
C ASN A 582 -15.40 7.62 -0.13
N SER A 583 -15.91 8.61 0.62
CA SER A 583 -16.26 8.44 2.04
C SER A 583 -17.22 7.27 2.22
N MET A 584 -18.32 7.22 1.46
CA MET A 584 -19.32 6.15 1.54
C MET A 584 -18.72 4.76 1.29
N ARG A 585 -17.80 4.63 0.33
CA ARG A 585 -17.13 3.37 0.05
C ARG A 585 -16.21 2.94 1.18
N ALA A 586 -15.41 3.85 1.72
CA ALA A 586 -14.54 3.58 2.85
C ALA A 586 -15.36 3.20 4.10
N ASP A 587 -16.42 3.97 4.38
CA ASP A 587 -17.33 3.76 5.50
C ASP A 587 -18.09 2.42 5.39
N ASN A 588 -18.49 1.99 4.20
CA ASN A 588 -19.17 0.71 4.01
C ASN A 588 -18.27 -0.48 4.39
N VAL A 589 -16.99 -0.45 3.98
CA VAL A 589 -16.02 -1.49 4.35
C VAL A 589 -15.81 -1.51 5.86
N GLN A 590 -15.68 -0.34 6.49
CA GLN A 590 -15.53 -0.21 7.94
C GLN A 590 -16.78 -0.66 8.70
N LEU A 591 -17.98 -0.35 8.20
CA LEU A 591 -19.26 -0.74 8.80
C LEU A 591 -19.41 -2.26 8.84
N ASN A 592 -19.05 -2.97 7.77
CA ASN A 592 -19.10 -4.45 7.77
C ASN A 592 -18.21 -5.05 8.87
N LEU A 593 -16.97 -4.56 8.98
CA LEU A 593 -16.05 -4.98 10.03
C LEU A 593 -16.58 -4.62 11.43
N LEU A 594 -17.12 -3.41 11.59
CA LEU A 594 -17.73 -2.95 12.84
C LEU A 594 -18.92 -3.83 13.22
N CYS A 595 -19.77 -4.25 12.28
CA CYS A 595 -20.88 -5.17 12.54
C CYS A 595 -20.38 -6.52 13.05
N GLU A 596 -19.35 -7.10 12.43
CA GLU A 596 -18.73 -8.36 12.89
C GLU A 596 -18.14 -8.21 14.31
N GLN A 597 -17.42 -7.11 14.57
CA GLN A 597 -16.88 -6.82 15.90
C GLN A 597 -17.97 -6.55 16.94
N SER A 598 -19.03 -5.83 16.57
CA SER A 598 -20.17 -5.53 17.43
C SER A 598 -20.91 -6.80 17.83
N LEU A 599 -21.07 -7.71 16.87
CA LEU A 599 -21.66 -9.02 17.11
C LEU A 599 -20.78 -9.85 18.05
N GLY A 600 -19.47 -9.89 17.77
CA GLY A 600 -18.44 -10.46 18.64
C GLY A 600 -18.52 -9.97 20.08
N ASN A 601 -18.67 -8.66 20.24
CA ASN A 601 -18.73 -8.01 21.54
C ASN A 601 -19.89 -8.51 22.41
N VAL A 602 -21.03 -8.92 21.84
CA VAL A 602 -22.18 -9.43 22.61
C VAL A 602 -21.79 -10.63 23.48
N TRP A 603 -21.14 -11.65 22.91
CA TRP A 603 -20.70 -12.82 23.65
C TRP A 603 -19.36 -12.63 24.35
N ARG A 604 -18.44 -11.82 23.80
CA ARG A 604 -17.17 -11.47 24.47
C ARG A 604 -17.40 -10.86 25.84
N LYS A 605 -18.41 -10.00 26.00
CA LYS A 605 -18.75 -9.41 27.31
C LYS A 605 -19.19 -10.45 28.34
N LYS A 606 -19.96 -11.46 27.93
CA LYS A 606 -20.39 -12.54 28.82
C LYS A 606 -19.21 -13.41 29.20
N ALA A 607 -18.40 -13.78 28.22
CA ALA A 607 -17.18 -14.55 28.41
C ALA A 607 -16.21 -13.84 29.37
N PHE A 608 -15.97 -12.54 29.16
CA PHE A 608 -15.10 -11.75 30.03
C PHE A 608 -15.57 -11.70 31.48
N ARG A 609 -16.86 -11.40 31.71
CA ARG A 609 -17.43 -11.39 33.07
C ARG A 609 -17.33 -12.77 33.73
N HIS A 610 -17.51 -13.85 32.98
CA HIS A 610 -17.35 -15.21 33.48
C HIS A 610 -15.88 -15.51 33.87
N ILE A 611 -14.92 -15.13 33.01
CA ILE A 611 -13.49 -15.30 33.28
C ILE A 611 -13.07 -14.50 34.51
N VAL A 612 -13.46 -13.23 34.60
CA VAL A 612 -13.11 -12.37 35.75
C VAL A 612 -13.73 -12.91 37.05
N GLY A 613 -14.95 -13.44 36.99
CA GLY A 613 -15.62 -14.04 38.16
C GLY A 613 -15.00 -15.37 38.64
N HIS A 614 -14.24 -16.06 37.80
CA HIS A 614 -13.65 -17.38 38.08
C HIS A 614 -12.14 -17.41 37.76
N CYS A 615 -11.47 -16.26 37.83
CA CYS A 615 -10.07 -16.14 37.40
C CYS A 615 -9.13 -17.05 38.21
N ASP A 616 -9.44 -17.28 39.49
CA ASP A 616 -8.68 -18.16 40.38
C ASP A 616 -8.72 -19.64 39.97
N HIS A 617 -9.69 -20.04 39.14
CA HIS A 617 -9.83 -21.43 38.67
C HIS A 617 -9.09 -21.69 37.35
N VAL A 618 -8.64 -20.65 36.64
CA VAL A 618 -8.02 -20.78 35.31
C VAL A 618 -6.74 -21.61 35.37
N GLY A 619 -6.69 -22.70 34.60
CA GLY A 619 -5.51 -23.59 34.55
C GLY A 619 -5.34 -24.51 35.77
N THR A 620 -6.37 -24.62 36.61
CA THR A 620 -6.42 -25.52 37.77
C THR A 620 -7.37 -26.70 37.54
N GLU A 621 -7.38 -27.69 38.45
CA GLU A 621 -8.35 -28.79 38.43
C GLU A 621 -9.82 -28.33 38.60
N GLN A 622 -10.03 -27.08 39.05
CA GLN A 622 -11.35 -26.46 39.21
C GLN A 622 -11.83 -25.72 37.96
N SER A 623 -11.03 -25.73 36.88
CA SER A 623 -11.42 -25.15 35.59
C SER A 623 -12.57 -25.96 34.99
N ASP A 624 -13.75 -25.35 34.91
CA ASP A 624 -14.90 -25.98 34.28
C ASP A 624 -14.86 -25.80 32.73
N PRO A 625 -15.62 -26.62 31.97
CA PRO A 625 -15.66 -26.52 30.51
C PRO A 625 -16.16 -25.16 29.98
N MET A 626 -16.97 -24.45 30.76
CA MET A 626 -17.51 -23.13 30.38
C MET A 626 -16.41 -22.07 30.45
N LEU A 627 -15.54 -22.13 31.45
CA LEU A 627 -14.37 -21.26 31.60
C LEU A 627 -13.40 -21.45 30.44
N GLU A 628 -13.11 -22.69 30.04
CA GLU A 628 -12.29 -22.98 28.86
C GLU A 628 -12.90 -22.41 27.57
N GLN A 629 -14.21 -22.60 27.35
CA GLN A 629 -14.92 -22.02 26.20
C GLN A 629 -14.89 -20.49 26.21
N CYS A 630 -15.02 -19.86 27.39
CA CYS A 630 -14.91 -18.41 27.52
C CYS A 630 -13.50 -17.91 27.19
N ILE A 631 -12.45 -18.63 27.61
CA ILE A 631 -11.07 -18.30 27.26
C ILE A 631 -10.85 -18.42 25.74
N ASP A 632 -11.41 -19.45 25.12
CA ASP A 632 -11.28 -19.68 23.67
C ASP A 632 -11.91 -18.55 22.82
N ILE A 633 -12.87 -17.79 23.34
CA ILE A 633 -13.43 -16.61 22.67
C ILE A 633 -12.41 -15.48 22.48
N PHE A 634 -11.40 -15.42 23.34
CA PHE A 634 -10.30 -14.46 23.22
C PHE A 634 -9.09 -15.05 22.49
N ARG A 635 -9.16 -16.33 22.07
CA ARG A 635 -8.11 -17.02 21.32
C ARG A 635 -8.51 -17.13 19.85
N GLU A 636 -7.92 -16.29 19.02
CA GLU A 636 -8.10 -16.38 17.58
C GLU A 636 -7.15 -17.42 16.99
N ARG A 637 -7.72 -18.40 16.28
CA ARG A 637 -6.95 -19.32 15.45
C ARG A 637 -6.50 -18.58 14.19
N ILE A 638 -5.19 -18.42 14.05
CA ILE A 638 -4.57 -17.81 12.88
C ILE A 638 -4.04 -18.94 12.01
N ALA A 639 -4.86 -19.40 11.07
CA ALA A 639 -4.48 -20.37 10.05
C ALA A 639 -4.42 -19.66 8.70
N HIS A 640 -3.23 -19.60 8.11
CA HIS A 640 -3.03 -19.08 6.75
C HIS A 640 -2.86 -20.21 5.73
N ASN A 641 -3.55 -21.33 5.98
CA ASN A 641 -3.49 -22.48 5.11
C ASN A 641 -4.14 -22.15 3.77
N VAL A 642 -3.59 -22.71 2.70
CA VAL A 642 -4.28 -22.68 1.41
C VAL A 642 -5.33 -23.77 1.45
N GLU A 643 -6.58 -23.42 1.13
CA GLU A 643 -7.64 -24.41 1.00
C GLU A 643 -7.20 -25.51 0.01
N ASN A 644 -7.36 -26.78 0.40
CA ASN A 644 -7.15 -27.94 -0.46
C ASN A 644 -8.47 -28.42 -1.10
N MET A 645 -9.54 -27.63 -0.97
CA MET A 645 -10.83 -27.86 -1.62
C MET A 645 -11.23 -26.62 -2.41
N VAL A 646 -12.15 -26.79 -3.37
CA VAL A 646 -12.72 -25.67 -4.11
C VAL A 646 -13.51 -24.78 -3.13
N PRO A 647 -13.12 -23.51 -2.92
CA PRO A 647 -13.80 -22.67 -1.95
C PRO A 647 -15.24 -22.39 -2.37
N GLN A 648 -16.19 -22.57 -1.44
CA GLN A 648 -17.58 -22.20 -1.65
C GLN A 648 -17.84 -20.78 -1.13
N ALA A 649 -18.44 -19.93 -1.96
CA ALA A 649 -18.84 -18.59 -1.55
C ALA A 649 -20.07 -18.70 -0.63
N ILE A 650 -19.89 -18.37 0.66
CA ILE A 650 -20.98 -18.27 1.63
C ILE A 650 -21.34 -16.79 1.76
N PRO A 651 -22.63 -16.40 1.62
CA PRO A 651 -23.05 -15.04 1.87
C PRO A 651 -22.61 -14.54 3.24
N TYR A 652 -22.14 -13.29 3.31
CA TYR A 652 -21.59 -12.73 4.56
C TYR A 652 -22.60 -12.78 5.72
N GLN A 653 -23.88 -12.54 5.42
CA GLN A 653 -24.97 -12.68 6.38
C GLN A 653 -25.09 -14.11 6.94
N GLU A 654 -24.96 -15.13 6.09
CA GLU A 654 -25.03 -16.52 6.52
C GLU A 654 -23.83 -16.87 7.42
N LYS A 655 -22.64 -16.36 7.09
CA LYS A 655 -21.46 -16.49 7.96
C LYS A 655 -21.72 -15.90 9.35
N MET A 656 -22.31 -14.71 9.43
CA MET A 656 -22.65 -14.06 10.71
C MET A 656 -23.75 -14.81 11.48
N ALA A 657 -24.79 -15.29 10.79
CA ALA A 657 -25.85 -16.08 11.40
C ALA A 657 -25.31 -17.40 11.99
N ARG A 658 -24.42 -18.09 11.28
CA ARG A 658 -23.71 -19.27 11.80
C ARG A 658 -22.87 -18.94 13.04
N SER A 659 -22.25 -17.76 13.08
CA SER A 659 -21.51 -17.29 14.26
C SER A 659 -22.42 -17.08 15.48
N ILE A 660 -23.60 -16.47 15.30
CA ILE A 660 -24.60 -16.33 16.37
C ILE A 660 -25.02 -17.72 16.89
N GLN A 661 -25.29 -18.65 16.00
CA GLN A 661 -25.68 -20.01 16.37
C GLN A 661 -24.58 -20.72 17.16
N ALA A 662 -23.32 -20.61 16.70
CA ALA A 662 -22.16 -21.21 17.35
C ALA A 662 -21.96 -20.69 18.79
N HIS A 663 -22.33 -19.44 19.07
CA HIS A 663 -22.19 -18.81 20.39
C HIS A 663 -23.50 -18.72 21.18
N SER A 664 -24.56 -19.42 20.76
CA SER A 664 -25.89 -19.37 21.38
C SER A 664 -25.90 -19.74 22.86
N TYR A 665 -24.95 -20.57 23.31
CA TYR A 665 -24.78 -20.95 24.71
C TYR A 665 -24.46 -19.76 25.64
N LEU A 666 -23.89 -18.68 25.10
CA LEU A 666 -23.63 -17.40 25.80
C LEU A 666 -24.72 -16.34 25.59
N LEU A 667 -25.69 -16.61 24.72
CA LEU A 667 -26.75 -15.68 24.30
C LEU A 667 -28.11 -16.08 24.88
N GLN A 668 -28.15 -16.46 26.16
CA GLN A 668 -29.38 -16.94 26.81
C GLN A 668 -30.33 -15.80 27.22
N ASP A 669 -29.84 -14.56 27.35
CA ASP A 669 -30.68 -13.39 27.62
C ASP A 669 -31.40 -12.94 26.34
N PRO A 670 -32.74 -12.83 26.32
CA PRO A 670 -33.49 -12.32 25.18
C PRO A 670 -33.02 -10.95 24.67
N LYS A 671 -32.46 -10.11 25.54
CA LYS A 671 -31.92 -8.79 25.15
C LYS A 671 -30.67 -8.92 24.29
N ASP A 672 -29.78 -9.86 24.61
CA ASP A 672 -28.54 -10.07 23.87
C ASP A 672 -28.85 -10.63 22.48
N LEU A 673 -29.82 -11.54 22.37
CA LEU A 673 -30.30 -12.06 21.10
C LEU A 673 -30.94 -10.96 20.24
N ALA A 674 -31.73 -10.06 20.85
CA ALA A 674 -32.32 -8.93 20.14
C ALA A 674 -31.26 -7.94 19.63
N VAL A 675 -30.18 -7.70 20.39
CA VAL A 675 -29.03 -6.90 19.93
C VAL A 675 -28.35 -7.59 18.74
N ALA A 676 -28.03 -8.88 18.84
CA ALA A 676 -27.39 -9.64 17.77
C ALA A 676 -28.23 -9.64 16.47
N GLN A 677 -29.55 -9.79 16.58
CA GLN A 677 -30.47 -9.73 15.44
C GLN A 677 -30.54 -8.34 14.80
N ARG A 678 -30.51 -7.26 15.59
CA ARG A 678 -30.46 -5.89 15.06
C ARG A 678 -29.16 -5.61 14.31
N ILE A 679 -28.03 -6.07 14.84
CA ILE A 679 -26.73 -5.96 14.15
C ILE A 679 -26.76 -6.76 12.83
N LEU A 680 -27.28 -7.99 12.84
CA LEU A 680 -27.43 -8.80 11.63
C LEU A 680 -28.34 -8.14 10.59
N ALA A 681 -29.41 -7.46 11.01
CA ALA A 681 -30.29 -6.72 10.11
C ALA A 681 -29.56 -5.60 9.35
N LYS A 682 -28.62 -4.89 10.00
CA LYS A 682 -27.80 -3.84 9.37
C LYS A 682 -26.92 -4.37 8.24
N ILE A 683 -26.46 -5.61 8.34
CA ILE A 683 -25.67 -6.29 7.29
C ILE A 683 -26.54 -6.57 6.04
N THR A 684 -27.87 -6.63 6.20
CA THR A 684 -28.82 -6.94 5.10
C THR A 684 -29.22 -5.71 4.29
N SER A 685 -29.03 -4.51 4.84
CA SER A 685 -29.43 -3.24 4.23
C SER A 685 -28.33 -2.55 3.41
N VAL A 686 -27.13 -3.14 3.39
CA VAL A 686 -25.91 -2.64 2.75
C VAL A 686 -25.57 -3.54 1.56
#